data_AF-A0A2V2E3A9-F1
#
_entry.id   AF-A0A2V2E3A9-F1
#
_cell.length_a   1.000
_cell.length_b   1.000
_cell.length_c   1.000
_cell.angle_alpha   90.00
_cell.angle_beta   90.00
_cell.angle_gamma   90.00
#
_symmetry.space_group_name_H-M   'P 1'
#
loop_
_entity.id
_entity.type
_entity.pdbx_description
1 polymer ?
#
loop_
_entity_poly.entity_id
_entity_poly.type
_entity_poly.pdbx_seq_one_letter_code
_entity_poly.pdbx_strand_id
1 'polypeptide(L)'
;MLGVSSRVGSPLESSRISLIASIPPSAAFFARESAVSSLMVLLSPSARAASSSGRVMAPARPMSLDSSSSRFMGFLTSCPHYSENPAHTGEHLCRRQNPILFDAAEGVKKQKNRRKCPKGRAFRPPGGTRKPVEIPRNHRAKKRLLPHDAERAAWQKDPICKKMLKTDLLSRIIRSYIFIRKSRYIMKKIVTLLIALVTLFSMPAFAFADVETSLEVTPPDKLYYLVGEAPDYTGGVARYTAQTAFDFPLSAQNCAGFDTSAPGVKTVTVSQNGLQAYFNIVVFQDGEPISEMRDIARAHWAYGFLGACMKAGIFKGNDDQTIRADSPITRAEMAEIIYRSYQHDPRAMEESPDALPPFSDVQEESWYFEAVDACRKAGIIRGVDPETFDPESPITREDAVLMLMRIQYTDAEFDALDIEAQIAASGLAPADFDQVSTYARAAMALALGKVVFGDENGRLTPRDSITRGESAAIFKRLFMNDYEWVAPAEPVKTPLVYLSPSNQFANQYTGVDTTEGEQMYRVGEVVKRILEEQGYQVVMPGREVGIRDRSLAANEMGADVYLAIHSNAGGGTGTRGFYNGANPGSKEMSYEVFNRVAALTGTVGREPKEDYLCLQGGNGTPFIEVGWPKVANLLLEVEFHDNTAGAQWIVAHTEELGRAIAEGIIAYCETYVRAS
;
A
#
# COMPACT_ATOMS: atom_id res chain seq x y z
N MET A 1 1.29 -73.10 30.19
CA MET A 1 0.52 -72.54 29.05
C MET A 1 1.28 -71.30 28.59
N LEU A 2 1.89 -71.24 27.40
CA LEU A 2 1.30 -71.32 26.04
C LEU A 2 0.37 -70.11 25.77
N GLY A 3 0.62 -69.21 24.80
CA GLY A 3 1.84 -68.98 23.98
C GLY A 3 1.55 -68.22 22.67
N VAL A 4 2.61 -67.79 21.93
CA VAL A 4 2.72 -67.75 20.43
C VAL A 4 1.70 -66.86 19.66
N SER A 5 2.00 -65.97 18.70
CA SER A 5 3.21 -65.42 18.00
C SER A 5 2.73 -64.37 16.95
N SER A 6 3.51 -63.61 16.14
CA SER A 6 4.88 -63.03 16.17
C SER A 6 5.17 -62.35 14.80
N ARG A 7 6.18 -61.44 14.69
CA ARG A 7 6.84 -60.93 13.44
C ARG A 7 6.01 -59.92 12.59
N VAL A 8 6.56 -59.04 11.72
CA VAL A 8 7.93 -58.53 11.36
C VAL A 8 7.73 -57.18 10.62
N GLY A 9 8.64 -56.21 10.54
CA GLY A 9 10.01 -56.04 11.09
C GLY A 9 10.67 -54.75 10.52
N SER A 10 11.84 -54.37 11.04
CA SER A 10 12.65 -53.19 10.60
C SER A 10 13.79 -53.58 9.62
N PRO A 11 14.51 -52.60 9.04
CA PRO A 11 15.84 -52.18 9.55
C PRO A 11 15.91 -50.67 9.87
N LEU A 12 16.64 -50.19 10.91
CA LEU A 12 18.10 -49.97 11.03
C LEU A 12 18.63 -48.81 10.15
N GLU A 13 19.62 -48.01 10.57
CA GLU A 13 20.63 -48.24 11.61
C GLU A 13 21.08 -46.95 12.37
N SER A 14 21.77 -47.12 13.50
CA SER A 14 22.43 -46.04 14.26
C SER A 14 23.83 -45.75 13.70
N SER A 15 24.44 -44.58 13.98
CA SER A 15 25.42 -44.46 15.07
C SER A 15 25.93 -43.03 15.28
N ARG A 16 26.49 -42.75 16.47
CA ARG A 16 27.25 -41.53 16.80
C ARG A 16 28.67 -41.61 16.21
N ILE A 17 29.32 -40.47 15.95
CA ILE A 17 30.65 -40.11 16.52
C ILE A 17 31.11 -38.69 16.14
N SER A 18 31.75 -38.06 17.12
CA SER A 18 32.61 -36.85 17.25
C SER A 18 33.01 -35.91 16.09
N LEU A 19 33.33 -34.68 16.55
CA LEU A 19 34.07 -33.58 15.93
C LEU A 19 35.24 -33.98 14.99
N ILE A 20 35.51 -33.10 14.01
CA ILE A 20 36.82 -32.45 13.79
C ILE A 20 36.60 -31.13 13.02
N ALA A 21 37.47 -30.15 13.22
CA ALA A 21 37.43 -28.85 12.52
C ALA A 21 38.69 -28.63 11.67
N SER A 22 38.57 -27.97 10.51
CA SER A 22 39.73 -27.60 9.67
C SER A 22 39.43 -26.52 8.62
N ILE A 23 40.18 -25.41 8.68
CA ILE A 23 40.35 -24.36 7.65
C ILE A 23 41.80 -23.83 7.81
N PRO A 24 42.58 -23.48 6.77
CA PRO A 24 42.65 -23.98 5.39
C PRO A 24 43.99 -24.74 5.18
N PRO A 25 44.62 -24.72 3.99
CA PRO A 25 45.75 -23.78 3.80
C PRO A 25 45.85 -23.16 2.38
N SER A 26 46.78 -22.23 2.22
CA SER A 26 47.09 -21.50 0.97
C SER A 26 48.49 -21.87 0.41
N ALA A 27 48.73 -21.66 -0.90
CA ALA A 27 49.96 -21.03 -1.45
C ALA A 27 50.14 -21.12 -3.01
N ALA A 28 50.25 -19.94 -3.64
CA ALA A 28 51.28 -19.52 -4.62
C ALA A 28 51.48 -20.17 -6.02
N PHE A 29 52.11 -19.34 -6.89
CA PHE A 29 52.59 -19.56 -8.27
C PHE A 29 51.53 -19.73 -9.38
N PHE A 30 51.73 -19.26 -10.63
CA PHE A 30 52.91 -18.66 -11.28
C PHE A 30 52.53 -17.37 -12.06
N ALA A 31 53.49 -16.47 -12.30
CA ALA A 31 53.29 -15.23 -13.07
C ALA A 31 53.89 -15.28 -14.49
N ARG A 32 53.35 -14.47 -15.42
CA ARG A 32 54.06 -14.01 -16.62
C ARG A 32 53.56 -12.64 -17.10
N GLU A 33 54.54 -11.76 -17.30
CA GLU A 33 54.74 -10.73 -18.34
C GLU A 33 53.62 -10.53 -19.39
N SER A 34 53.39 -9.31 -19.89
CA SER A 34 54.40 -8.28 -20.20
C SER A 34 53.95 -6.82 -19.98
N ALA A 35 54.91 -5.90 -20.10
CA ALA A 35 54.69 -4.45 -20.04
C ALA A 35 55.18 -3.76 -21.33
N VAL A 36 54.57 -2.62 -21.68
CA VAL A 36 55.14 -1.63 -22.61
C VAL A 36 54.95 -0.24 -22.01
N SER A 37 56.06 0.46 -21.81
CA SER A 37 56.10 1.81 -21.21
C SER A 37 56.19 2.89 -22.28
N SER A 38 55.62 4.06 -22.01
CA SER A 38 56.19 5.42 -22.23
C SER A 38 55.08 6.45 -22.49
N LEU A 39 55.16 7.74 -22.17
CA LEU A 39 55.98 8.61 -21.31
C LEU A 39 55.76 10.02 -21.89
N MET A 40 55.14 10.93 -21.16
CA MET A 40 55.37 12.37 -21.34
C MET A 40 55.21 13.08 -19.99
N VAL A 41 56.01 14.13 -19.77
CA VAL A 41 56.17 14.81 -18.48
C VAL A 41 56.45 16.30 -18.74
N LEU A 42 56.13 17.15 -17.76
CA LEU A 42 56.35 18.61 -17.72
C LEU A 42 55.32 19.41 -18.54
N LEU A 43 54.87 20.61 -18.11
CA LEU A 43 55.46 21.56 -17.15
C LEU A 43 54.51 21.98 -16.00
N SER A 44 55.10 22.46 -14.89
CA SER A 44 54.45 23.12 -13.74
C SER A 44 54.47 24.67 -13.90
N PRO A 45 53.93 25.55 -13.00
CA PRO A 45 54.46 25.74 -11.63
C PRO A 45 53.52 26.27 -10.49
N SER A 46 53.48 25.52 -9.37
CA SER A 46 53.55 25.94 -7.95
C SER A 46 53.02 27.29 -7.38
N ALA A 47 52.21 27.20 -6.30
CA ALA A 47 52.33 27.92 -5.01
C ALA A 47 51.66 27.03 -3.92
N ARG A 48 52.23 26.67 -2.75
CA ARG A 48 52.64 27.43 -1.53
C ARG A 48 51.49 28.14 -0.76
N ALA A 49 51.40 28.14 0.58
CA ALA A 49 51.78 27.18 1.67
C ALA A 49 51.48 27.79 3.07
N ALA A 50 50.75 27.08 3.95
CA ALA A 50 50.77 27.18 5.44
C ALA A 50 49.86 26.08 6.05
N SER A 51 50.04 25.37 7.18
CA SER A 51 51.06 25.23 8.24
C SER A 51 50.74 25.73 9.67
N SER A 52 49.91 24.98 10.41
CA SER A 52 50.00 24.74 11.88
C SER A 52 49.05 23.55 12.23
N SER A 53 49.38 22.46 12.94
CA SER A 53 50.19 22.14 14.14
C SER A 53 49.41 22.28 15.47
N GLY A 54 48.76 21.19 15.95
CA GLY A 54 47.74 21.26 17.02
C GLY A 54 47.64 20.14 18.09
N ARG A 55 48.55 19.15 18.12
CA ARG A 55 48.68 18.05 19.13
C ARG A 55 47.55 17.00 19.26
N VAL A 56 47.99 15.81 19.71
CA VAL A 56 47.22 14.61 20.05
C VAL A 56 47.09 14.49 21.58
N MET A 57 45.93 14.08 22.12
CA MET A 57 45.87 13.17 23.27
C MET A 57 44.48 12.54 23.52
N ALA A 58 44.48 11.24 23.81
CA ALA A 58 43.38 10.42 24.34
C ALA A 58 43.97 9.07 24.83
N PRO A 59 43.25 8.22 25.58
CA PRO A 59 41.96 8.40 26.28
C PRO A 59 42.05 8.15 27.80
N ALA A 60 40.96 8.37 28.54
CA ALA A 60 40.78 7.82 29.90
C ALA A 60 39.29 7.56 30.25
N ARG A 61 39.01 6.34 30.72
CA ARG A 61 37.77 5.83 31.36
C ARG A 61 38.18 4.59 32.18
N PRO A 62 37.38 4.07 33.12
CA PRO A 62 36.20 4.64 33.79
C PRO A 62 36.34 4.64 35.33
N MET A 63 35.33 5.09 36.07
CA MET A 63 34.95 4.47 37.35
C MET A 63 33.45 4.64 37.61
N SER A 64 32.87 3.71 38.38
CA SER A 64 31.44 3.53 38.63
C SER A 64 31.02 3.90 40.05
N LEU A 65 29.79 4.40 40.20
CA LEU A 65 28.91 4.37 41.38
C LEU A 65 27.51 4.73 40.81
N ASP A 66 26.60 3.79 40.56
CA ASP A 66 25.81 2.95 41.50
C ASP A 66 24.64 3.72 42.16
N SER A 67 23.66 2.97 42.63
CA SER A 67 22.24 3.33 42.68
C SER A 67 21.72 3.67 44.08
N SER A 68 20.65 4.47 44.16
CA SER A 68 19.52 4.23 45.07
C SER A 68 18.37 5.24 44.90
N SER A 69 17.19 4.77 45.32
CA SER A 69 15.88 5.43 45.50
C SER A 69 15.92 6.74 46.33
N SER A 70 14.90 7.60 46.41
CA SER A 70 13.45 7.30 46.52
C SER A 70 12.53 8.55 46.43
N ARG A 71 11.25 8.29 46.07
CA ARG A 71 9.98 8.96 46.51
C ARG A 71 10.02 10.36 47.18
N PHE A 72 9.11 11.24 46.74
CA PHE A 72 8.26 12.02 47.68
C PHE A 72 6.86 12.32 47.10
N MET A 73 5.90 12.68 47.97
CA MET A 73 4.49 12.99 47.65
C MET A 73 4.16 14.49 47.82
N GLY A 74 3.08 14.96 47.17
CA GLY A 74 2.27 16.11 47.62
C GLY A 74 1.77 16.99 46.47
N PHE A 75 0.53 16.92 45.97
CA PHE A 75 -0.80 17.31 46.51
C PHE A 75 -1.17 18.81 46.43
N LEU A 76 -2.49 19.05 46.32
CA LEU A 76 -3.26 20.32 46.23
C LEU A 76 -3.43 20.85 44.79
N THR A 77 -4.57 20.72 44.08
CA THR A 77 -6.01 21.03 44.31
C THR A 77 -6.42 22.51 44.20
N SER A 78 -7.18 22.88 43.15
CA SER A 78 -8.51 23.57 43.27
C SER A 78 -9.08 24.01 41.90
N CYS A 79 -10.37 23.74 41.66
CA CYS A 79 -11.23 24.48 40.71
C CYS A 79 -12.27 25.30 41.49
N PRO A 80 -12.68 26.49 41.00
CA PRO A 80 -14.11 26.79 40.72
C PRO A 80 -14.31 27.82 39.56
N HIS A 81 -15.49 28.11 38.98
CA HIS A 81 -16.78 27.40 38.80
C HIS A 81 -17.70 28.23 37.85
N TYR A 82 -18.42 27.58 36.91
CA TYR A 82 -19.59 28.13 36.16
C TYR A 82 -19.35 29.35 35.23
N SER A 83 -20.18 29.68 34.24
CA SER A 83 -21.41 29.10 33.63
C SER A 83 -21.32 29.22 32.07
N GLU A 84 -22.31 29.08 31.17
CA GLU A 84 -23.78 28.89 31.21
C GLU A 84 -24.31 28.24 29.89
N ASN A 85 -25.63 28.01 29.76
CA ASN A 85 -26.31 27.53 28.54
C ASN A 85 -27.80 27.96 28.60
N PRO A 86 -28.49 28.27 27.47
CA PRO A 86 -29.65 27.41 27.13
C PRO A 86 -29.96 27.21 25.62
N ALA A 87 -30.17 25.95 25.26
CA ALA A 87 -31.26 25.35 24.44
C ALA A 87 -32.02 26.16 23.37
N HIS A 88 -32.34 25.51 22.23
CA HIS A 88 -33.73 25.02 21.98
C HIS A 88 -33.93 24.08 20.75
N THR A 89 -34.53 22.90 21.02
CA THR A 89 -35.52 22.11 20.21
C THR A 89 -35.49 22.02 18.67
N GLY A 90 -35.66 20.80 18.13
CA GLY A 90 -36.27 20.56 16.81
C GLY A 90 -36.16 19.11 16.28
N GLU A 91 -37.26 18.38 16.18
CA GLU A 91 -37.33 17.04 15.56
C GLU A 91 -37.69 17.11 14.06
N HIS A 92 -37.23 16.14 13.24
CA HIS A 92 -38.13 15.21 12.51
C HIS A 92 -37.37 14.21 11.60
N LEU A 93 -38.08 13.15 11.20
CA LEU A 93 -37.58 12.09 10.32
C LEU A 93 -37.85 12.39 8.83
N CYS A 94 -37.10 11.68 7.96
CA CYS A 94 -37.64 10.74 6.95
C CYS A 94 -37.28 10.97 5.46
N ARG A 95 -36.81 9.87 4.85
CA ARG A 95 -36.90 9.47 3.42
C ARG A 95 -35.97 10.08 2.34
N ARG A 96 -35.42 9.12 1.57
CA ARG A 96 -34.83 9.21 0.22
C ARG A 96 -35.75 9.95 -0.77
N GLN A 97 -35.18 10.72 -1.70
CA GLN A 97 -35.12 10.33 -3.13
C GLN A 97 -34.12 11.19 -3.93
N ASN A 98 -33.86 10.79 -5.19
CA ASN A 98 -32.76 11.28 -6.04
C ASN A 98 -33.25 12.36 -7.07
N PRO A 99 -32.42 12.90 -8.00
CA PRO A 99 -32.37 14.34 -8.25
C PRO A 99 -33.08 14.78 -9.54
N ILE A 100 -33.18 16.10 -9.79
CA ILE A 100 -33.45 16.64 -11.14
C ILE A 100 -32.99 18.10 -11.32
N LEU A 101 -32.35 18.35 -12.47
CA LEU A 101 -32.21 19.59 -13.28
C LEU A 101 -31.99 20.97 -12.62
N PHE A 102 -31.06 21.72 -13.23
CA PHE A 102 -31.41 23.00 -13.86
C PHE A 102 -30.85 23.07 -15.31
N ASP A 103 -31.48 23.87 -16.17
CA ASP A 103 -31.32 23.87 -17.64
C ASP A 103 -31.39 25.31 -18.21
N ALA A 104 -30.76 25.56 -19.38
CA ALA A 104 -30.77 26.73 -20.31
C ALA A 104 -29.35 26.96 -20.92
N ALA A 105 -29.05 27.10 -22.23
CA ALA A 105 -29.75 27.43 -23.50
C ALA A 105 -29.75 28.92 -23.94
N GLU A 106 -29.72 29.33 -25.23
CA GLU A 106 -29.42 28.58 -26.51
C GLU A 106 -27.87 28.30 -26.66
N GLY A 107 -27.12 28.41 -27.79
CA GLY A 107 -27.37 28.78 -29.20
C GLY A 107 -26.09 28.98 -30.05
N VAL A 108 -26.12 29.37 -31.35
CA VAL A 108 -27.21 29.58 -32.34
C VAL A 108 -26.73 29.20 -33.77
N LYS A 109 -27.45 28.27 -34.45
CA LYS A 109 -27.58 28.07 -35.93
C LYS A 109 -26.37 27.67 -36.84
N LYS A 110 -26.53 26.48 -37.45
CA LYS A 110 -26.18 26.06 -38.86
C LYS A 110 -24.67 25.84 -39.17
N GLN A 111 -24.26 25.07 -40.20
CA GLN A 111 -24.97 24.51 -41.37
C GLN A 111 -24.45 23.12 -41.80
N LYS A 112 -25.24 22.37 -42.58
CA LYS A 112 -24.88 21.04 -43.15
C LYS A 112 -23.89 21.14 -44.31
N ASN A 113 -23.00 20.14 -44.47
CA ASN A 113 -22.86 19.45 -45.78
C ASN A 113 -22.13 18.09 -45.74
N ARG A 114 -22.50 17.20 -46.67
CA ARG A 114 -21.79 15.95 -47.05
C ARG A 114 -21.64 15.96 -48.57
N ARG A 115 -20.46 15.64 -49.15
CA ARG A 115 -20.30 14.69 -50.29
C ARG A 115 -18.87 14.56 -50.85
N LYS A 116 -18.66 13.35 -51.39
CA LYS A 116 -17.50 12.78 -52.12
C LYS A 116 -17.02 13.60 -53.33
N CYS A 117 -15.76 13.40 -53.71
CA CYS A 117 -15.25 13.51 -55.10
C CYS A 117 -15.02 12.12 -55.75
N PRO A 118 -14.87 11.99 -57.09
CA PRO A 118 -15.16 10.76 -57.84
C PRO A 118 -13.97 10.07 -58.57
N LYS A 119 -14.25 9.03 -59.38
CA LYS A 119 -13.29 8.11 -60.03
C LYS A 119 -13.16 8.26 -61.56
N GLY A 120 -11.94 8.06 -62.09
CA GLY A 120 -11.66 7.52 -63.45
C GLY A 120 -11.70 8.52 -64.63
N ARG A 121 -11.27 8.16 -65.86
CA ARG A 121 -10.77 6.86 -66.41
C ARG A 121 -9.86 7.07 -67.65
N ALA A 122 -8.91 6.16 -67.89
CA ALA A 122 -8.44 5.63 -69.20
C ALA A 122 -7.25 4.66 -69.00
N PHE A 123 -6.88 3.72 -69.88
CA PHE A 123 -7.67 2.68 -70.57
C PHE A 123 -6.77 1.42 -70.80
N ARG A 124 -7.31 0.29 -71.28
CA ARG A 124 -6.64 -1.03 -71.52
C ARG A 124 -5.53 -0.99 -72.61
N PRO A 125 -4.60 -1.98 -72.75
CA PRO A 125 -4.85 -3.45 -72.82
C PRO A 125 -3.78 -4.36 -72.10
N PRO A 126 -3.45 -5.60 -72.57
CA PRO A 126 -4.06 -6.86 -72.14
C PRO A 126 -3.08 -7.82 -71.40
N GLY A 127 -3.54 -9.02 -71.00
CA GLY A 127 -2.74 -9.99 -70.21
C GLY A 127 -2.51 -11.37 -70.88
N GLY A 128 -1.63 -12.19 -70.29
CA GLY A 128 -1.31 -13.55 -70.78
C GLY A 128 -0.33 -14.37 -69.90
N THR A 129 -0.88 -15.28 -69.08
CA THR A 129 -0.33 -16.55 -68.52
C THR A 129 1.17 -16.91 -68.47
N ARG A 130 1.53 -17.56 -67.34
CA ARG A 130 2.53 -18.65 -67.09
C ARG A 130 3.98 -18.31 -66.65
N LYS A 131 4.60 -19.37 -66.08
CA LYS A 131 5.75 -19.43 -65.13
C LYS A 131 7.15 -19.51 -65.82
N PRO A 132 8.28 -19.45 -65.08
CA PRO A 132 9.59 -19.02 -65.61
C PRO A 132 10.55 -20.12 -66.09
N VAL A 133 11.63 -19.71 -66.78
CA VAL A 133 12.86 -20.48 -67.11
C VAL A 133 14.08 -19.54 -67.06
N GLU A 134 15.30 -20.07 -66.89
CA GLU A 134 16.53 -19.34 -66.57
C GLU A 134 17.47 -18.99 -67.76
N ILE A 135 18.37 -18.01 -67.52
CA ILE A 135 19.83 -17.97 -67.81
C ILE A 135 20.34 -18.70 -69.09
N PRO A 136 20.99 -17.97 -70.04
CA PRO A 136 22.48 -18.04 -70.08
C PRO A 136 23.23 -16.73 -70.40
N ARG A 137 24.56 -16.77 -70.21
CA ARG A 137 25.53 -15.65 -70.30
C ARG A 137 26.16 -15.50 -71.71
N ASN A 138 26.88 -14.37 -71.87
CA ASN A 138 28.18 -14.19 -72.54
C ASN A 138 28.32 -13.49 -73.92
N HIS A 139 29.11 -12.39 -73.86
CA HIS A 139 30.32 -12.09 -74.68
C HIS A 139 30.29 -11.25 -75.99
N ARG A 140 31.38 -10.43 -76.09
CA ARG A 140 32.03 -9.83 -77.28
C ARG A 140 31.33 -8.77 -78.15
N ALA A 141 31.47 -7.52 -77.69
CA ALA A 141 32.21 -6.43 -78.36
C ALA A 141 32.22 -6.29 -79.91
N LYS A 142 31.90 -5.06 -80.37
CA LYS A 142 32.48 -4.44 -81.59
C LYS A 142 33.08 -3.07 -81.24
N LYS A 143 34.28 -2.78 -81.75
CA LYS A 143 34.97 -1.49 -81.56
C LYS A 143 34.32 -0.40 -82.45
N ARG A 144 34.27 0.84 -81.95
CA ARG A 144 34.08 2.06 -82.75
C ARG A 144 35.28 2.98 -82.50
N LEU A 145 36.02 3.34 -83.55
CA LEU A 145 37.17 4.24 -83.45
C LEU A 145 36.70 5.68 -83.17
N LEU A 146 37.52 6.44 -82.45
CA LEU A 146 37.26 7.85 -82.12
C LEU A 146 37.95 8.78 -83.15
N PRO A 147 37.49 10.05 -83.32
CA PRO A 147 37.82 10.86 -84.49
C PRO A 147 39.31 11.23 -84.68
N HIS A 148 40.12 11.13 -83.63
CA HIS A 148 41.46 11.74 -83.55
C HIS A 148 42.51 11.14 -84.52
N ASP A 149 42.30 9.91 -85.00
CA ASP A 149 43.25 9.25 -85.93
C ASP A 149 43.04 9.66 -87.40
N ALA A 150 41.85 10.17 -87.77
CA ALA A 150 41.59 10.62 -89.13
C ALA A 150 42.31 11.94 -89.46
N GLU A 151 42.32 12.90 -88.53
CA GLU A 151 42.97 14.20 -88.70
C GLU A 151 44.50 14.06 -88.86
N ARG A 152 45.10 13.10 -88.15
CA ARG A 152 46.54 12.78 -88.24
C ARG A 152 46.99 12.36 -89.64
N ALA A 153 46.11 11.67 -90.40
CA ALA A 153 46.42 11.19 -91.74
C ALA A 153 46.39 12.31 -92.81
N ALA A 154 45.66 13.40 -92.56
CA ALA A 154 45.60 14.55 -93.46
C ALA A 154 46.89 15.38 -93.43
N TRP A 155 47.40 15.69 -92.24
CA TRP A 155 48.55 16.60 -92.03
C TRP A 155 49.87 16.13 -92.67
N GLN A 156 50.04 14.83 -92.96
CA GLN A 156 51.27 14.30 -93.56
C GLN A 156 51.35 14.44 -95.08
N LYS A 157 50.26 14.84 -95.75
CA LYS A 157 50.18 14.95 -97.22
C LYS A 157 50.35 16.38 -97.75
N ASP A 158 50.30 17.38 -96.88
CA ASP A 158 50.41 18.79 -97.25
C ASP A 158 51.88 19.21 -97.58
N PRO A 159 52.14 19.82 -98.76
CA PRO A 159 53.50 20.25 -99.15
C PRO A 159 54.08 21.39 -98.30
N ILE A 160 53.23 22.28 -97.76
CA ILE A 160 53.63 23.41 -96.90
C ILE A 160 54.06 22.85 -95.53
N CYS A 161 53.30 21.90 -94.97
CA CYS A 161 53.66 21.20 -93.73
C CYS A 161 55.02 20.47 -93.85
N LYS A 162 55.28 19.82 -94.99
CA LYS A 162 56.60 19.21 -95.28
C LYS A 162 57.75 20.22 -95.37
N LYS A 163 57.47 21.49 -95.71
CA LYS A 163 58.46 22.57 -95.75
C LYS A 163 58.70 23.19 -94.36
N MET A 164 57.65 23.32 -93.54
CA MET A 164 57.74 23.83 -92.15
C MET A 164 58.38 22.86 -91.16
N LEU A 165 58.36 21.54 -91.44
CA LEU A 165 59.00 20.52 -90.58
C LEU A 165 60.55 20.50 -90.62
N LYS A 166 61.19 21.38 -91.39
CA LYS A 166 62.67 21.47 -91.49
C LYS A 166 63.34 22.54 -90.61
N THR A 167 62.60 23.24 -89.75
CA THR A 167 63.16 24.24 -88.81
C THR A 167 62.87 23.87 -87.35
N ASP A 168 63.94 23.74 -86.54
CA ASP A 168 63.86 23.23 -85.14
C ASP A 168 62.96 24.10 -84.23
N LEU A 169 62.85 25.39 -84.55
CA LEU A 169 62.06 26.36 -83.79
C LEU A 169 60.59 25.94 -83.63
N LEU A 170 59.95 25.41 -84.68
CA LEU A 170 58.54 25.02 -84.61
C LEU A 170 58.35 23.73 -83.80
N SER A 171 59.31 22.80 -83.87
CA SER A 171 59.31 21.58 -83.04
C SER A 171 59.46 21.93 -81.55
N ARG A 172 60.32 22.90 -81.21
CA ARG A 172 60.46 23.44 -79.85
C ARG A 172 59.17 24.10 -79.38
N ILE A 173 58.56 24.99 -80.17
CA ILE A 173 57.30 25.67 -79.81
C ILE A 173 56.17 24.67 -79.57
N ILE A 174 56.01 23.67 -80.44
CA ILE A 174 54.96 22.64 -80.28
C ILE A 174 55.22 21.77 -79.04
N ARG A 175 56.47 21.38 -78.76
CA ARG A 175 56.82 20.66 -77.52
C ARG A 175 56.52 21.49 -76.28
N SER A 176 56.90 22.77 -76.26
CA SER A 176 56.60 23.68 -75.14
C SER A 176 55.10 23.91 -74.97
N TYR A 177 54.33 24.06 -76.05
CA TYR A 177 52.88 24.20 -75.99
C TYR A 177 52.20 22.92 -75.46
N ILE A 178 52.61 21.74 -75.92
CA ILE A 178 52.13 20.45 -75.42
C ILE A 178 52.52 20.25 -73.95
N PHE A 179 53.73 20.66 -73.55
CA PHE A 179 54.19 20.62 -72.16
C PHE A 179 53.33 21.54 -71.28
N ILE A 180 53.16 22.81 -71.65
CA ILE A 180 52.31 23.77 -70.92
C ILE A 180 50.85 23.28 -70.84
N ARG A 181 50.31 22.67 -71.91
CA ARG A 181 48.95 22.13 -71.93
C ARG A 181 48.82 20.85 -71.07
N LYS A 182 49.84 19.98 -71.05
CA LYS A 182 49.92 18.86 -70.09
C LYS A 182 50.04 19.36 -68.65
N SER A 183 50.93 20.29 -68.36
CA SER A 183 51.12 20.87 -67.02
C SER A 183 49.86 21.59 -66.52
N ARG A 184 49.12 22.29 -67.40
CA ARG A 184 47.79 22.85 -67.07
C ARG A 184 46.71 21.78 -66.85
N TYR A 185 46.74 20.66 -67.58
CA TYR A 185 45.83 19.53 -67.36
C TYR A 185 46.16 18.77 -66.06
N ILE A 186 47.44 18.57 -65.76
CA ILE A 186 47.94 17.98 -64.52
C ILE A 186 47.63 18.90 -63.33
N MET A 187 47.91 20.22 -63.43
CA MET A 187 47.47 21.21 -62.44
C MET A 187 45.96 21.18 -62.23
N LYS A 188 45.14 21.13 -63.29
CA LYS A 188 43.69 20.98 -63.11
C LYS A 188 43.33 19.67 -62.40
N LYS A 189 43.96 18.54 -62.73
CA LYS A 189 43.73 17.28 -61.99
C LYS A 189 44.19 17.35 -60.55
N ILE A 190 45.33 17.96 -60.24
CA ILE A 190 45.84 18.14 -58.88
C ILE A 190 44.92 19.07 -58.09
N VAL A 191 44.47 20.19 -58.67
CA VAL A 191 43.51 21.10 -58.04
C VAL A 191 42.15 20.43 -57.84
N THR A 192 41.64 19.65 -58.80
CA THR A 192 40.41 18.85 -58.60
C THR A 192 40.60 17.76 -57.54
N LEU A 193 41.79 17.13 -57.47
CA LEU A 193 42.08 16.12 -56.44
C LEU A 193 42.23 16.76 -55.05
N LEU A 194 42.84 17.95 -54.95
CA LEU A 194 42.96 18.72 -53.71
C LEU A 194 41.61 19.27 -53.26
N ILE A 195 40.76 19.77 -54.18
CA ILE A 195 39.38 20.15 -53.86
C ILE A 195 38.60 18.92 -53.40
N ALA A 196 38.74 17.76 -54.06
CA ALA A 196 38.13 16.51 -53.61
C ALA A 196 38.63 16.08 -52.22
N LEU A 197 39.94 16.20 -51.95
CA LEU A 197 40.54 15.91 -50.64
C LEU A 197 40.01 16.87 -49.56
N VAL A 198 39.94 18.17 -49.86
CA VAL A 198 39.36 19.17 -48.96
C VAL A 198 37.89 18.88 -48.72
N THR A 199 37.09 18.52 -49.73
CA THR A 199 35.69 18.12 -49.51
C THR A 199 35.53 16.78 -48.76
N LEU A 200 36.57 15.92 -48.74
CA LEU A 200 36.60 14.70 -47.91
C LEU A 200 37.00 15.01 -46.45
N PHE A 201 37.91 15.96 -46.23
CA PHE A 201 38.31 16.46 -44.90
C PHE A 201 37.41 17.57 -44.35
N SER A 202 36.48 18.10 -45.16
CA SER A 202 35.48 19.11 -44.81
C SER A 202 34.04 18.61 -45.02
N MET A 203 33.85 17.29 -45.14
CA MET A 203 32.62 16.74 -44.57
C MET A 203 32.64 17.07 -43.09
N PRO A 204 31.51 17.47 -42.47
CA PRO A 204 31.44 17.44 -41.01
C PRO A 204 31.80 16.03 -40.59
N ALA A 205 32.60 15.89 -39.52
CA ALA A 205 32.70 14.61 -38.84
C ALA A 205 31.25 14.18 -38.56
N PHE A 206 30.87 12.98 -39.00
CA PHE A 206 29.61 12.41 -38.58
C PHE A 206 29.69 12.31 -37.06
N ALA A 207 29.02 13.26 -36.39
CA ALA A 207 28.61 13.06 -35.02
C ALA A 207 27.69 11.84 -35.07
N PHE A 208 28.27 10.68 -34.79
CA PHE A 208 27.54 9.64 -34.09
C PHE A 208 26.97 10.38 -32.88
N ALA A 209 25.64 10.55 -32.84
CA ALA A 209 25.00 10.91 -31.59
C ALA A 209 25.43 9.81 -30.62
N ASP A 210 26.15 10.18 -29.56
CA ASP A 210 26.55 9.22 -28.54
C ASP A 210 25.28 8.58 -28.00
N VAL A 211 25.06 7.31 -28.36
CA VAL A 211 23.80 6.64 -28.04
C VAL A 211 23.86 6.35 -26.54
N GLU A 212 23.14 7.18 -25.81
CA GLU A 212 23.02 7.12 -24.36
C GLU A 212 22.74 5.68 -23.95
N THR A 213 23.65 5.15 -23.14
CA THR A 213 23.69 3.72 -22.83
C THR A 213 22.82 3.49 -21.60
N SER A 214 21.56 3.10 -21.84
CA SER A 214 20.52 2.95 -20.82
C SER A 214 20.18 1.48 -20.55
N LEU A 215 19.61 1.23 -19.36
CA LEU A 215 18.96 -0.02 -19.01
C LEU A 215 17.59 0.33 -18.43
N GLU A 216 16.54 -0.08 -19.12
CA GLU A 216 15.14 0.12 -18.71
C GLU A 216 14.55 -1.23 -18.29
N VAL A 217 13.61 -1.24 -17.33
CA VAL A 217 12.97 -2.46 -16.85
C VAL A 217 11.45 -2.34 -16.83
N THR A 218 10.78 -3.29 -17.49
CA THR A 218 9.38 -3.63 -17.26
C THR A 218 9.34 -4.69 -16.14
N PRO A 219 8.71 -4.41 -14.98
CA PRO A 219 8.62 -5.36 -13.89
C PRO A 219 7.86 -6.65 -14.26
N PRO A 220 8.00 -7.75 -13.48
CA PRO A 220 7.18 -8.96 -13.63
C PRO A 220 5.68 -8.71 -13.42
N ASP A 221 4.85 -9.59 -13.96
CA ASP A 221 3.39 -9.60 -13.78
C ASP A 221 2.97 -9.74 -12.30
N LYS A 222 3.86 -10.29 -11.46
CA LYS A 222 3.65 -10.49 -10.02
C LYS A 222 4.66 -9.69 -9.19
N LEU A 223 4.14 -8.72 -8.43
CA LEU A 223 4.92 -7.84 -7.53
C LEU A 223 4.61 -8.06 -6.03
N TYR A 224 3.65 -8.92 -5.71
CA TYR A 224 3.15 -9.15 -4.35
C TYR A 224 3.38 -10.61 -3.94
N TYR A 225 4.11 -10.84 -2.85
CA TYR A 225 4.56 -12.18 -2.43
C TYR A 225 4.22 -12.46 -0.96
N LEU A 226 4.09 -13.73 -0.59
CA LEU A 226 4.09 -14.13 0.83
C LEU A 226 5.53 -14.41 1.32
N VAL A 227 5.76 -14.33 2.63
CA VAL A 227 7.03 -14.73 3.25
C VAL A 227 7.38 -16.18 2.86
N GLY A 228 8.60 -16.38 2.35
CA GLY A 228 9.11 -17.66 1.89
C GLY A 228 8.64 -18.10 0.49
N GLU A 229 7.85 -17.29 -0.23
CA GLU A 229 7.42 -17.62 -1.59
C GLU A 229 8.58 -17.54 -2.60
N ALA A 230 8.56 -18.39 -3.62
CA ALA A 230 9.59 -18.41 -4.66
C ALA A 230 9.46 -17.20 -5.61
N PRO A 231 10.58 -16.62 -6.12
CA PRO A 231 10.55 -15.55 -7.11
C PRO A 231 9.85 -15.93 -8.42
N ASP A 232 8.98 -15.06 -8.91
CA ASP A 232 8.43 -15.13 -10.26
C ASP A 232 8.96 -13.94 -11.10
N TYR A 233 9.40 -14.23 -12.32
CA TYR A 233 9.93 -13.26 -13.28
C TYR A 233 9.08 -13.18 -14.55
N THR A 234 7.93 -13.89 -14.59
CA THR A 234 7.00 -13.92 -15.73
C THR A 234 6.51 -12.51 -16.07
N GLY A 235 6.39 -12.21 -17.36
CA GLY A 235 6.09 -10.87 -17.88
C GLY A 235 7.27 -9.89 -17.87
N GLY A 236 8.23 -10.07 -16.96
CA GLY A 236 9.35 -9.16 -16.73
C GLY A 236 10.36 -9.15 -17.88
N VAL A 237 10.66 -7.95 -18.39
CA VAL A 237 11.60 -7.73 -19.50
C VAL A 237 12.45 -6.50 -19.21
N ALA A 238 13.77 -6.60 -19.44
CA ALA A 238 14.66 -5.46 -19.46
C ALA A 238 15.11 -5.13 -20.88
N ARG A 239 15.28 -3.83 -21.15
CA ARG A 239 15.73 -3.26 -22.42
C ARG A 239 17.08 -2.60 -22.21
N TYR A 240 18.12 -3.14 -22.83
CA TYR A 240 19.44 -2.52 -22.87
C TYR A 240 19.57 -1.70 -24.15
N THR A 241 19.83 -0.40 -24.03
CA THR A 241 20.08 0.50 -25.16
C THR A 241 21.56 0.89 -25.19
N ALA A 242 22.13 0.84 -26.39
CA ALA A 242 23.44 1.39 -26.74
C ALA A 242 23.43 1.57 -28.28
N GLN A 243 24.58 1.47 -28.95
CA GLN A 243 24.71 1.44 -30.42
C GLN A 243 23.68 0.52 -31.14
N THR A 244 23.23 -0.54 -30.46
CA THR A 244 22.04 -1.33 -30.81
C THR A 244 21.25 -1.62 -29.53
N ALA A 245 19.94 -1.39 -29.53
CA ALA A 245 19.07 -1.80 -28.43
C ALA A 245 18.62 -3.27 -28.57
N PHE A 246 18.51 -3.98 -27.44
CA PHE A 246 17.93 -5.33 -27.37
C PHE A 246 17.20 -5.57 -26.05
N ASP A 247 16.28 -6.53 -26.08
CA ASP A 247 15.35 -6.83 -25.01
C ASP A 247 15.63 -8.24 -24.49
N PHE A 248 15.60 -8.46 -23.17
CA PHE A 248 15.87 -9.75 -22.54
C PHE A 248 14.94 -10.01 -21.34
N PRO A 249 14.52 -11.26 -21.10
CA PRO A 249 13.65 -11.58 -19.97
C PRO A 249 14.39 -11.46 -18.63
N LEU A 250 13.67 -11.10 -17.58
CA LEU A 250 14.19 -11.13 -16.21
C LEU A 250 14.40 -12.56 -15.72
N SER A 251 15.43 -12.78 -14.90
CA SER A 251 15.72 -14.07 -14.30
C SER A 251 16.67 -13.93 -13.10
N ALA A 252 16.80 -15.00 -12.31
CA ALA A 252 17.81 -15.11 -11.26
C ALA A 252 19.30 -15.10 -11.76
N GLN A 253 19.57 -14.90 -13.06
CA GLN A 253 20.92 -14.62 -13.57
C GLN A 253 21.19 -13.13 -13.80
N ASN A 254 20.16 -12.29 -13.92
CA ASN A 254 20.29 -10.84 -14.15
C ASN A 254 19.66 -9.98 -13.05
N CYS A 255 18.79 -10.56 -12.22
CA CYS A 255 18.20 -9.94 -11.03
C CYS A 255 18.96 -10.31 -9.74
N ALA A 256 19.16 -9.34 -8.85
CA ALA A 256 19.61 -9.49 -7.47
C ALA A 256 18.68 -8.75 -6.50
N GLY A 257 18.77 -8.99 -5.20
CA GLY A 257 17.91 -8.32 -4.19
C GLY A 257 16.50 -8.90 -4.03
N PHE A 258 16.14 -9.93 -4.80
CA PHE A 258 14.85 -10.63 -4.68
C PHE A 258 14.82 -11.50 -3.41
N ASP A 259 14.41 -10.90 -2.30
CA ASP A 259 14.35 -11.53 -0.97
C ASP A 259 12.91 -11.62 -0.42
N THR A 260 12.37 -12.83 -0.34
CA THR A 260 11.06 -13.09 0.28
C THR A 260 11.15 -13.60 1.73
N SER A 261 12.34 -13.59 2.35
CA SER A 261 12.54 -14.22 3.67
C SER A 261 11.88 -13.47 4.84
N ALA A 262 11.56 -12.18 4.66
CA ALA A 262 10.89 -11.36 5.66
C ALA A 262 9.96 -10.32 4.99
N PRO A 263 8.89 -9.87 5.67
CA PRO A 263 8.01 -8.83 5.16
C PRO A 263 8.76 -7.52 4.87
N GLY A 264 8.21 -6.71 3.96
CA GLY A 264 8.78 -5.40 3.60
C GLY A 264 8.63 -5.08 2.12
N VAL A 265 8.93 -3.83 1.77
CA VAL A 265 9.28 -3.48 0.39
C VAL A 265 10.70 -3.98 0.12
N LYS A 266 10.93 -4.59 -1.04
CA LYS A 266 12.23 -5.12 -1.47
C LYS A 266 12.54 -4.61 -2.87
N THR A 267 13.75 -4.08 -3.07
CA THR A 267 14.19 -3.62 -4.39
C THR A 267 14.97 -4.71 -5.10
N VAL A 268 14.53 -5.04 -6.31
CA VAL A 268 15.19 -6.00 -7.19
C VAL A 268 16.02 -5.22 -8.22
N THR A 269 17.33 -5.42 -8.15
CA THR A 269 18.31 -4.81 -9.06
C THR A 269 18.53 -5.70 -10.28
N VAL A 270 18.19 -5.21 -11.46
CA VAL A 270 18.51 -5.82 -12.75
C VAL A 270 19.83 -5.24 -13.25
N SER A 271 20.81 -6.10 -13.57
CA SER A 271 22.15 -5.67 -14.00
C SER A 271 22.50 -6.13 -15.42
N GLN A 272 23.03 -5.22 -16.26
CA GLN A 272 23.54 -5.56 -17.59
C GLN A 272 24.71 -4.65 -17.98
N ASN A 273 25.86 -5.25 -18.33
CA ASN A 273 27.09 -4.54 -18.77
C ASN A 273 27.61 -3.44 -17.81
N GLY A 274 27.26 -3.49 -16.52
CA GLY A 274 27.62 -2.47 -15.53
C GLY A 274 26.56 -1.39 -15.29
N LEU A 275 25.52 -1.33 -16.12
CA LEU A 275 24.30 -0.58 -15.81
C LEU A 275 23.42 -1.36 -14.83
N GLN A 276 22.63 -0.62 -14.06
CA GLN A 276 21.61 -1.16 -13.15
C GLN A 276 20.26 -0.47 -13.38
N ALA A 277 19.19 -1.24 -13.25
CA ALA A 277 17.80 -0.79 -13.26
C ALA A 277 17.04 -1.48 -12.12
N TYR A 278 15.94 -0.88 -11.65
CA TYR A 278 15.33 -1.29 -10.38
C TYR A 278 13.81 -1.36 -10.44
N PHE A 279 13.23 -2.41 -9.88
CA PHE A 279 11.81 -2.50 -9.58
C PHE A 279 11.60 -2.98 -8.14
N ASN A 280 10.47 -2.64 -7.54
CA ASN A 280 10.16 -3.01 -6.16
C ASN A 280 9.08 -4.11 -6.14
N ILE A 281 9.22 -5.04 -5.19
CA ILE A 281 8.20 -6.02 -4.80
C ILE A 281 7.80 -5.78 -3.35
N VAL A 282 6.60 -6.22 -2.96
CA VAL A 282 6.14 -6.19 -1.57
C VAL A 282 5.97 -7.61 -1.05
N VAL A 283 6.61 -7.91 0.07
CA VAL A 283 6.51 -9.19 0.77
C VAL A 283 5.58 -9.02 1.97
N PHE A 284 4.52 -9.82 2.00
CA PHE A 284 3.50 -9.83 3.03
C PHE A 284 3.73 -10.95 4.04
N GLN A 285 3.64 -10.60 5.32
CA GLN A 285 3.42 -11.55 6.41
C GLN A 285 2.08 -12.28 6.20
N ASP A 286 2.05 -13.59 6.44
CA ASP A 286 0.82 -14.37 6.43
C ASP A 286 -0.05 -14.10 7.69
N GLY A 287 -1.36 -14.34 7.58
CA GLY A 287 -2.36 -13.97 8.58
C GLY A 287 -2.87 -12.52 8.45
N GLU A 288 -3.57 -12.01 9.46
CA GLU A 288 -4.12 -10.64 9.50
C GLU A 288 -3.74 -9.92 10.81
N PRO A 289 -2.52 -9.35 10.92
CA PRO A 289 -2.03 -8.72 12.15
C PRO A 289 -2.92 -7.59 12.70
N ILE A 290 -3.74 -6.97 11.84
CA ILE A 290 -4.70 -5.94 12.25
C ILE A 290 -5.87 -6.50 13.07
N SER A 291 -6.20 -7.79 12.95
CA SER A 291 -7.23 -8.44 13.79
C SER A 291 -6.80 -8.67 15.23
N GLU A 292 -5.52 -8.44 15.55
CA GLU A 292 -5.00 -8.42 16.92
C GLU A 292 -5.14 -7.04 17.57
N MET A 293 -5.50 -5.99 16.81
CA MET A 293 -5.62 -4.61 17.28
C MET A 293 -7.00 -4.37 17.90
N ARG A 294 -7.02 -3.87 19.14
CA ARG A 294 -8.22 -3.80 19.99
C ARG A 294 -9.07 -2.55 19.79
N ASP A 295 -8.55 -1.55 19.09
CA ASP A 295 -9.10 -0.19 18.98
C ASP A 295 -9.55 0.18 17.57
N ILE A 296 -9.59 -0.79 16.63
CA ILE A 296 -10.10 -0.58 15.28
C ILE A 296 -11.15 -1.62 14.90
N ALA A 297 -12.36 -1.16 14.57
CA ALA A 297 -13.41 -2.03 14.04
C ALA A 297 -13.16 -2.35 12.55
N ARG A 298 -13.61 -3.53 12.08
CA ARG A 298 -13.53 -3.89 10.65
C ARG A 298 -14.30 -2.94 9.72
N ALA A 299 -15.34 -2.29 10.24
CA ALA A 299 -16.09 -1.24 9.53
C ALA A 299 -15.34 0.12 9.45
N HIS A 300 -14.18 0.26 10.11
CA HIS A 300 -13.40 1.49 10.06
C HIS A 300 -12.80 1.70 8.67
N TRP A 301 -12.93 2.91 8.12
CA TRP A 301 -12.52 3.25 6.76
C TRP A 301 -11.02 2.96 6.50
N ALA A 302 -10.17 3.07 7.53
CA ALA A 302 -8.74 2.81 7.44
C ALA A 302 -8.34 1.33 7.57
N TYR A 303 -9.26 0.43 7.95
CA TYR A 303 -8.92 -0.96 8.32
C TYR A 303 -8.17 -1.69 7.19
N GLY A 304 -8.68 -1.66 5.95
CA GLY A 304 -8.02 -2.32 4.83
C GLY A 304 -6.67 -1.70 4.44
N PHE A 305 -6.51 -0.39 4.61
CA PHE A 305 -5.24 0.30 4.35
C PHE A 305 -4.19 -0.04 5.41
N LEU A 306 -4.56 0.02 6.69
CA LEU A 306 -3.70 -0.37 7.81
C LEU A 306 -3.37 -1.87 7.76
N GLY A 307 -4.33 -2.73 7.45
CA GLY A 307 -4.13 -4.18 7.33
C GLY A 307 -3.09 -4.55 6.27
N ALA A 308 -3.23 -4.03 5.05
CA ALA A 308 -2.24 -4.21 4.00
C ALA A 308 -0.85 -3.68 4.42
N CYS A 309 -0.79 -2.49 5.03
CA CYS A 309 0.46 -1.87 5.48
C CYS A 309 1.13 -2.61 6.65
N MET A 310 0.35 -3.23 7.55
CA MET A 310 0.88 -4.06 8.64
C MET A 310 1.39 -5.40 8.11
N LYS A 311 0.66 -6.05 7.19
CA LYS A 311 1.14 -7.26 6.50
C LYS A 311 2.44 -6.99 5.72
N ALA A 312 2.57 -5.82 5.11
CA ALA A 312 3.79 -5.40 4.41
C ALA A 312 4.94 -5.00 5.36
N GLY A 313 4.77 -5.04 6.68
CA GLY A 313 5.77 -4.62 7.67
C GLY A 313 6.06 -3.12 7.74
N ILE A 314 5.40 -2.31 6.89
CA ILE A 314 5.57 -0.86 6.80
C ILE A 314 5.03 -0.21 8.09
N PHE A 315 3.81 -0.56 8.48
CA PHE A 315 3.17 -0.09 9.72
C PHE A 315 3.29 -1.16 10.82
N LYS A 316 3.35 -0.71 12.07
CA LYS A 316 3.22 -1.56 13.27
C LYS A 316 2.17 -0.97 14.21
N GLY A 317 1.49 -1.86 14.92
CA GLY A 317 0.72 -1.51 16.13
C GLY A 317 1.66 -1.23 17.32
N ASN A 318 1.07 -0.77 18.40
CA ASN A 318 1.73 -0.47 19.66
C ASN A 318 1.73 -1.69 20.59
N ASP A 319 2.61 -1.70 21.60
CA ASP A 319 2.75 -2.82 22.57
C ASP A 319 1.48 -3.09 23.40
N ASP A 320 0.57 -2.11 23.51
CA ASP A 320 -0.73 -2.21 24.17
C ASP A 320 -1.83 -2.86 23.27
N GLN A 321 -1.45 -3.34 22.09
CA GLN A 321 -2.34 -3.86 21.04
C GLN A 321 -3.33 -2.81 20.49
N THR A 322 -2.91 -1.54 20.42
CA THR A 322 -3.61 -0.47 19.69
C THR A 322 -2.93 -0.12 18.36
N ILE A 323 -3.71 0.30 17.37
CA ILE A 323 -3.21 0.89 16.12
C ILE A 323 -3.48 2.40 16.02
N ARG A 324 -4.44 2.94 16.78
CA ARG A 324 -4.75 4.37 16.90
C ARG A 324 -5.00 5.07 15.55
N ALA A 325 -5.89 4.47 14.75
CA ALA A 325 -6.10 4.83 13.34
C ALA A 325 -6.32 6.33 13.08
N ASP A 326 -7.21 6.98 13.84
CA ASP A 326 -7.53 8.42 13.68
C ASP A 326 -6.66 9.34 14.53
N SER A 327 -5.62 8.83 15.19
CA SER A 327 -4.64 9.68 15.88
C SER A 327 -3.63 10.26 14.89
N PRO A 328 -3.21 11.53 15.06
CA PRO A 328 -2.05 12.09 14.36
C PRO A 328 -0.80 11.23 14.57
N ILE A 329 0.05 11.16 13.55
CA ILE A 329 1.41 10.59 13.68
C ILE A 329 2.46 11.67 13.86
N THR A 330 3.59 11.32 14.49
CA THR A 330 4.71 12.24 14.66
C THR A 330 5.59 12.34 13.41
N ARG A 331 6.45 13.35 13.36
CA ARG A 331 7.47 13.53 12.31
C ARG A 331 8.47 12.36 12.31
N ALA A 332 8.84 11.85 13.48
CA ALA A 332 9.64 10.62 13.63
C ALA A 332 8.94 9.38 13.07
N GLU A 333 7.63 9.21 13.32
CA GLU A 333 6.88 8.08 12.76
C GLU A 333 6.82 8.14 11.23
N MET A 334 6.58 9.31 10.63
CA MET A 334 6.63 9.46 9.17
C MET A 334 8.02 9.11 8.60
N ALA A 335 9.10 9.54 9.26
CA ALA A 335 10.46 9.18 8.86
C ALA A 335 10.68 7.65 8.86
N GLU A 336 10.24 6.96 9.92
CA GLU A 336 10.31 5.49 10.03
C GLU A 336 9.46 4.76 8.98
N ILE A 337 8.26 5.28 8.66
CA ILE A 337 7.39 4.69 7.63
C ILE A 337 8.01 4.86 6.24
N ILE A 338 8.60 6.03 5.93
CA ILE A 338 9.37 6.24 4.68
C ILE A 338 10.58 5.30 4.64
N TYR A 339 11.41 5.31 5.68
CA TYR A 339 12.64 4.52 5.75
C TYR A 339 12.36 3.04 5.53
N ARG A 340 11.41 2.44 6.28
CA ARG A 340 11.04 1.02 6.11
C ARG A 340 10.55 0.66 4.70
N SER A 341 10.00 1.63 3.98
CA SER A 341 9.47 1.45 2.62
C SER A 341 10.53 1.65 1.52
N TYR A 342 11.64 2.33 1.81
CA TYR A 342 12.63 2.76 0.81
C TYR A 342 14.11 2.46 1.17
N GLN A 343 14.43 1.96 2.37
CA GLN A 343 15.79 1.65 2.86
C GLN A 343 16.63 0.69 2.00
N HIS A 344 16.00 0.02 1.03
CA HIS A 344 16.66 -0.91 0.11
C HIS A 344 16.63 -0.41 -1.35
N ASP A 345 15.98 0.73 -1.62
CA ASP A 345 15.88 1.33 -2.94
C ASP A 345 16.98 2.39 -3.12
N PRO A 346 18.06 2.09 -3.86
CA PRO A 346 19.20 2.99 -3.96
C PRO A 346 18.87 4.28 -4.71
N ARG A 347 17.73 4.36 -5.41
CA ARG A 347 17.24 5.60 -6.03
C ARG A 347 16.67 6.59 -5.01
N ALA A 348 16.11 6.04 -3.93
CA ALA A 348 15.45 6.82 -2.87
C ALA A 348 16.39 7.14 -1.70
N MET A 349 17.50 6.41 -1.56
CA MET A 349 18.45 6.52 -0.46
C MET A 349 19.89 6.81 -0.93
N GLU A 350 20.06 7.35 -2.15
CA GLU A 350 21.32 7.95 -2.60
C GLU A 350 21.60 9.23 -1.79
N GLU A 351 22.87 9.48 -1.43
CA GLU A 351 23.23 10.65 -0.62
C GLU A 351 23.16 11.94 -1.47
N SER A 352 22.26 12.84 -1.08
CA SER A 352 21.98 14.09 -1.76
C SER A 352 23.16 15.07 -1.62
N PRO A 353 23.54 15.82 -2.68
CA PRO A 353 24.52 16.89 -2.56
C PRO A 353 24.06 18.03 -1.64
N ASP A 354 22.74 18.13 -1.40
CA ASP A 354 22.09 19.13 -0.54
C ASP A 354 21.74 18.56 0.85
N ALA A 355 22.37 17.44 1.26
CA ALA A 355 22.17 16.84 2.57
C ALA A 355 22.61 17.79 3.71
N LEU A 356 21.67 18.12 4.60
CA LEU A 356 21.92 18.96 5.78
C LEU A 356 22.83 18.25 6.80
N PRO A 357 23.56 18.97 7.67
CA PRO A 357 24.19 18.39 8.85
C PRO A 357 23.19 17.64 9.77
N PRO A 358 23.63 16.71 10.63
CA PRO A 358 22.75 16.06 11.62
C PRO A 358 22.03 17.07 12.51
N PHE A 359 20.73 16.84 12.75
CA PHE A 359 19.91 17.72 13.58
C PHE A 359 20.27 17.63 15.07
N SER A 360 20.23 18.76 15.76
CA SER A 360 20.70 18.92 17.15
C SER A 360 19.81 18.22 18.19
N ASP A 361 18.54 17.98 17.85
CA ASP A 361 17.52 17.34 18.67
C ASP A 361 17.40 15.82 18.44
N VAL A 362 18.11 15.27 17.45
CA VAL A 362 18.04 13.84 17.06
C VAL A 362 19.26 13.09 17.60
N GLN A 363 19.09 12.42 18.75
CA GLN A 363 20.17 11.68 19.43
C GLN A 363 20.41 10.29 18.83
N GLU A 364 21.65 9.78 18.88
CA GLU A 364 22.04 8.47 18.33
C GLU A 364 21.27 7.30 18.97
N GLU A 365 20.86 7.42 20.24
CA GLU A 365 20.09 6.40 20.96
C GLU A 365 18.57 6.47 20.73
N SER A 366 18.05 7.43 19.95
CA SER A 366 16.62 7.52 19.65
C SER A 366 16.16 6.43 18.68
N TRP A 367 14.97 5.87 18.92
CA TRP A 367 14.40 4.76 18.11
C TRP A 367 14.18 5.10 16.63
N TYR A 368 14.10 6.40 16.29
CA TYR A 368 13.97 6.92 14.93
C TYR A 368 15.30 7.39 14.31
N PHE A 369 16.44 7.27 15.01
CA PHE A 369 17.71 7.88 14.58
C PHE A 369 18.13 7.43 13.17
N GLU A 370 18.14 6.12 12.92
CA GLU A 370 18.58 5.55 11.64
C GLU A 370 17.69 6.01 10.47
N ALA A 371 16.36 6.01 10.67
CA ALA A 371 15.41 6.48 9.68
C ALA A 371 15.53 7.98 9.39
N VAL A 372 15.67 8.81 10.42
CA VAL A 372 15.82 10.26 10.25
C VAL A 372 17.17 10.59 9.60
N ASP A 373 18.26 9.93 10.00
CA ASP A 373 19.58 10.17 9.42
C ASP A 373 19.70 9.70 7.96
N ALA A 374 19.11 8.55 7.62
CA ALA A 374 19.05 8.07 6.23
C ALA A 374 18.21 9.01 5.35
N CYS A 375 17.00 9.38 5.78
CA CYS A 375 16.15 10.30 5.03
C CYS A 375 16.72 11.73 4.98
N ARG A 376 17.52 12.15 5.96
CA ARG A 376 18.29 13.41 5.92
C ARG A 376 19.40 13.35 4.87
N LYS A 377 20.18 12.26 4.83
CA LYS A 377 21.22 12.03 3.79
C LYS A 377 20.62 12.02 2.40
N ALA A 378 19.45 11.41 2.22
CA ALA A 378 18.71 11.42 0.96
C ALA A 378 18.08 12.78 0.59
N GLY A 379 18.18 13.81 1.44
CA GLY A 379 17.56 15.11 1.23
C GLY A 379 16.03 15.15 1.39
N ILE A 380 15.40 14.00 1.67
CA ILE A 380 13.96 13.82 1.93
C ILE A 380 13.54 14.67 3.14
N ILE A 381 14.28 14.53 4.25
CA ILE A 381 14.07 15.30 5.49
C ILE A 381 14.98 16.52 5.50
N ARG A 382 14.38 17.68 5.81
CA ARG A 382 15.07 18.98 5.92
C ARG A 382 14.74 19.76 7.21
N GLY A 383 14.30 19.03 8.24
CA GLY A 383 13.94 19.60 9.54
C GLY A 383 12.63 20.39 9.55
N VAL A 384 12.38 21.11 10.65
CA VAL A 384 11.53 22.31 10.68
C VAL A 384 12.36 23.57 10.36
N ASP A 385 13.66 23.49 10.64
CA ASP A 385 14.72 24.39 10.22
C ASP A 385 16.00 23.56 9.96
N PRO A 386 17.12 24.15 9.48
CA PRO A 386 18.32 23.38 9.15
C PRO A 386 19.06 22.69 10.31
N GLU A 387 18.74 23.03 11.57
CA GLU A 387 19.40 22.50 12.79
C GLU A 387 18.44 21.68 13.69
N THR A 388 17.12 21.72 13.43
CA THR A 388 16.08 21.09 14.26
C THR A 388 15.13 20.21 13.44
N PHE A 389 14.87 18.97 13.87
CA PHE A 389 13.91 18.07 13.20
C PHE A 389 12.47 18.16 13.75
N ASP A 390 12.33 18.36 15.05
CA ASP A 390 11.11 18.27 15.86
C ASP A 390 10.43 16.88 15.82
N PRO A 391 11.11 15.80 16.27
CA PRO A 391 10.71 14.41 16.04
C PRO A 391 9.36 14.01 16.63
N GLU A 392 9.05 14.45 17.85
CA GLU A 392 7.84 14.05 18.60
C GLU A 392 6.59 14.86 18.21
N SER A 393 6.75 15.86 17.34
CA SER A 393 5.69 16.79 16.94
C SER A 393 4.77 16.19 15.88
N PRO A 394 3.44 16.38 15.95
CA PRO A 394 2.50 15.89 14.93
C PRO A 394 2.80 16.49 13.55
N ILE A 395 3.01 15.64 12.55
CA ILE A 395 3.36 16.11 11.19
C ILE A 395 2.12 16.64 10.45
N THR A 396 2.24 17.79 9.79
CA THR A 396 1.17 18.31 8.92
C THR A 396 1.01 17.43 7.68
N ARG A 397 -0.18 17.46 7.07
CA ARG A 397 -0.40 16.75 5.80
C ARG A 397 0.51 17.27 4.68
N GLU A 398 0.75 18.58 4.61
CA GLU A 398 1.61 19.18 3.58
C GLU A 398 3.09 18.82 3.77
N ASP A 399 3.60 18.74 5.00
CA ASP A 399 4.95 18.23 5.31
C ASP A 399 5.11 16.75 4.93
N ALA A 400 4.15 15.91 5.32
CA ALA A 400 4.18 14.48 5.03
C ALA A 400 4.20 14.20 3.51
N VAL A 401 3.39 14.94 2.74
CA VAL A 401 3.37 14.87 1.28
C VAL A 401 4.65 15.42 0.67
N LEU A 402 5.22 16.50 1.20
CA LEU A 402 6.49 17.07 0.73
C LEU A 402 7.65 16.09 0.93
N MET A 403 7.75 15.45 2.09
CA MET A 403 8.72 14.38 2.32
C MET A 403 8.55 13.25 1.31
N LEU A 404 7.32 12.78 1.06
CA LEU A 404 7.05 11.72 0.09
C LEU A 404 7.36 12.10 -1.37
N MET A 405 7.14 13.34 -1.77
CA MET A 405 7.44 13.78 -3.14
C MET A 405 8.94 14.00 -3.38
N ARG A 406 9.72 14.37 -2.36
CA ARG A 406 11.21 14.47 -2.46
C ARG A 406 11.90 13.15 -2.79
N ILE A 407 11.21 12.02 -2.65
CA ILE A 407 11.71 10.69 -3.03
C ILE A 407 11.75 10.51 -4.56
N GLN A 408 11.03 11.34 -5.31
CA GLN A 408 10.87 11.24 -6.77
C GLN A 408 11.14 12.55 -7.53
N TYR A 409 11.30 13.67 -6.82
CA TYR A 409 11.43 15.01 -7.41
C TYR A 409 12.47 15.84 -6.67
N THR A 410 13.37 16.47 -7.43
CA THR A 410 14.35 17.44 -6.94
C THR A 410 13.74 18.82 -6.69
N ASP A 411 14.41 19.68 -5.91
CA ASP A 411 13.98 21.09 -5.74
C ASP A 411 13.87 21.81 -7.09
N ALA A 412 14.79 21.55 -8.03
CA ALA A 412 14.78 22.17 -9.36
C ALA A 412 13.55 21.77 -10.20
N GLU A 413 12.98 20.58 -9.97
CA GLU A 413 11.73 20.15 -10.60
C GLU A 413 10.50 20.72 -9.90
N PHE A 414 10.54 20.93 -8.58
CA PHE A 414 9.51 21.68 -7.86
C PHE A 414 9.46 23.16 -8.28
N ASP A 415 10.62 23.82 -8.36
CA ASP A 415 10.75 25.23 -8.78
C ASP A 415 10.34 25.45 -10.25
N ALA A 416 10.52 24.44 -11.12
CA ALA A 416 10.14 24.48 -12.53
C ALA A 416 8.68 24.06 -12.80
N LEU A 417 7.91 23.65 -11.78
CA LEU A 417 6.57 23.09 -11.96
C LEU A 417 5.52 24.17 -12.28
N ASP A 418 4.80 23.99 -13.38
CA ASP A 418 3.52 24.69 -13.61
C ASP A 418 2.44 24.05 -12.70
N ILE A 419 2.31 24.60 -11.49
CA ILE A 419 1.38 24.16 -10.45
C ILE A 419 -0.07 24.17 -10.96
N GLU A 420 -0.48 25.19 -11.70
CA GLU A 420 -1.87 25.34 -12.16
C GLU A 420 -2.19 24.32 -13.28
N ALA A 421 -1.25 24.09 -14.20
CA ALA A 421 -1.38 23.01 -15.19
C ALA A 421 -1.37 21.61 -14.53
N GLN A 422 -0.56 21.40 -13.49
CA GLN A 422 -0.49 20.14 -12.76
C GLN A 422 -1.78 19.86 -11.96
N ILE A 423 -2.39 20.87 -11.34
CA ILE A 423 -3.72 20.75 -10.71
C ILE A 423 -4.78 20.43 -11.77
N ALA A 424 -4.81 21.17 -12.88
CA ALA A 424 -5.77 20.93 -13.97
C ALA A 424 -5.63 19.52 -14.57
N ALA A 425 -4.40 18.99 -14.67
CA ALA A 425 -4.13 17.63 -15.14
C ALA A 425 -4.62 16.53 -14.17
N SER A 426 -4.79 16.81 -12.88
CA SER A 426 -5.36 15.87 -11.91
C SER A 426 -6.87 15.64 -12.09
N GLY A 427 -7.56 16.58 -12.76
CA GLY A 427 -9.03 16.59 -12.86
C GLY A 427 -9.77 16.95 -11.57
N LEU A 428 -9.06 17.23 -10.47
CA LEU A 428 -9.62 17.65 -9.19
C LEU A 428 -9.58 19.18 -9.02
N ALA A 429 -10.53 19.72 -8.26
CA ALA A 429 -10.62 21.14 -7.91
C ALA A 429 -10.56 21.31 -6.38
N PRO A 430 -9.36 21.18 -5.76
CA PRO A 430 -9.19 21.25 -4.31
C PRO A 430 -9.62 22.60 -3.73
N ALA A 431 -10.56 22.56 -2.78
CA ALA A 431 -11.30 23.72 -2.29
C ALA A 431 -10.48 24.68 -1.39
N ASP A 432 -9.36 24.21 -0.84
CA ASP A 432 -8.46 24.96 0.05
C ASP A 432 -6.98 24.90 -0.38
N PHE A 433 -6.72 24.76 -1.70
CA PHE A 433 -5.35 24.77 -2.23
C PHE A 433 -4.64 26.13 -2.08
N ASP A 434 -5.38 27.22 -1.89
CA ASP A 434 -4.83 28.52 -1.48
C ASP A 434 -4.24 28.51 -0.07
N GLN A 435 -4.67 27.56 0.78
CA GLN A 435 -4.14 27.36 2.13
C GLN A 435 -2.86 26.52 2.16
N VAL A 436 -2.45 25.88 1.05
CA VAL A 436 -1.17 25.16 0.97
C VAL A 436 0.00 26.16 1.05
N SER A 437 0.89 25.96 2.02
CA SER A 437 2.06 26.80 2.26
C SER A 437 3.03 26.74 1.09
N THR A 438 3.65 27.88 0.75
CA THR A 438 4.38 28.09 -0.52
C THR A 438 5.39 26.99 -0.85
N TYR A 439 6.16 26.54 0.14
CA TYR A 439 7.21 25.51 0.00
C TYR A 439 6.65 24.10 -0.30
N ALA A 440 5.38 23.83 -0.01
CA ALA A 440 4.72 22.54 -0.23
C ALA A 440 3.82 22.52 -1.47
N ARG A 441 3.55 23.66 -2.12
CA ARG A 441 2.59 23.77 -3.24
C ARG A 441 2.92 22.82 -4.40
N ALA A 442 4.19 22.73 -4.80
CA ALA A 442 4.60 21.85 -5.89
C ALA A 442 4.37 20.36 -5.55
N ALA A 443 4.78 19.94 -4.36
CA ALA A 443 4.55 18.57 -3.87
C ALA A 443 3.05 18.23 -3.76
N MET A 444 2.24 19.12 -3.19
CA MET A 444 0.79 18.93 -3.07
C MET A 444 0.11 18.84 -4.45
N ALA A 445 0.52 19.65 -5.44
CA ALA A 445 0.02 19.55 -6.82
C ALA A 445 0.43 18.23 -7.51
N LEU A 446 1.67 17.77 -7.29
CA LEU A 446 2.17 16.50 -7.84
C LEU A 446 1.52 15.27 -7.19
N ALA A 447 1.12 15.35 -5.92
CA ALA A 447 0.45 14.29 -5.17
C ALA A 447 -1.07 14.20 -5.42
N LEU A 448 -1.69 15.29 -5.88
CA LEU A 448 -3.12 15.43 -6.11
C LEU A 448 -3.62 14.43 -7.16
N GLY A 449 -4.67 13.69 -6.82
CA GLY A 449 -5.28 12.66 -7.69
C GLY A 449 -4.45 11.38 -7.83
N LYS A 450 -3.25 11.31 -7.22
CA LYS A 450 -2.40 10.10 -7.17
C LYS A 450 -2.44 9.46 -5.78
N VAL A 451 -2.10 10.25 -4.76
CA VAL A 451 -1.98 9.79 -3.37
C VAL A 451 -2.82 10.62 -2.40
N VAL A 452 -3.05 11.92 -2.68
CA VAL A 452 -3.99 12.77 -1.94
C VAL A 452 -5.18 13.15 -2.82
N PHE A 453 -6.38 13.04 -2.28
CA PHE A 453 -7.65 13.28 -2.97
C PHE A 453 -8.53 14.34 -2.28
N GLY A 454 -8.31 14.56 -0.97
CA GLY A 454 -9.14 15.40 -0.12
C GLY A 454 -10.23 14.64 0.63
N ASP A 455 -11.08 15.38 1.34
CA ASP A 455 -12.29 14.88 2.01
C ASP A 455 -13.51 14.84 1.05
N GLU A 456 -14.69 14.50 1.58
CA GLU A 456 -15.95 14.49 0.82
C GLU A 456 -16.40 15.88 0.31
N ASN A 457 -15.83 16.96 0.86
CA ASN A 457 -16.07 18.35 0.47
C ASN A 457 -15.01 18.88 -0.53
N GLY A 458 -14.06 18.04 -0.95
CA GLY A 458 -12.95 18.41 -1.84
C GLY A 458 -11.84 19.23 -1.15
N ARG A 459 -11.78 19.22 0.18
CA ARG A 459 -10.75 19.90 0.97
C ARG A 459 -9.53 19.01 1.16
N LEU A 460 -8.34 19.57 1.01
CA LEU A 460 -7.07 18.90 1.24
C LEU A 460 -6.58 18.99 2.69
N THR A 461 -7.13 19.89 3.51
CA THR A 461 -6.73 20.11 4.92
C THR A 461 -5.20 20.15 5.12
N PRO A 462 -4.45 20.96 4.35
CA PRO A 462 -3.00 20.82 4.22
C PRO A 462 -2.21 21.04 5.53
N ARG A 463 -2.71 21.92 6.41
CA ARG A 463 -2.07 22.26 7.70
C ARG A 463 -2.55 21.42 8.87
N ASP A 464 -3.56 20.59 8.68
CA ASP A 464 -4.04 19.69 9.74
C ASP A 464 -3.05 18.52 9.87
N SER A 465 -2.89 17.99 11.08
CA SER A 465 -1.98 16.87 11.32
C SER A 465 -2.52 15.59 10.69
N ILE A 466 -1.68 14.88 9.93
CA ILE A 466 -2.12 13.66 9.23
C ILE A 466 -2.28 12.48 10.20
N THR A 467 -3.37 11.74 10.05
CA THR A 467 -3.64 10.56 10.89
C THR A 467 -2.85 9.32 10.45
N ARG A 468 -2.73 8.33 11.33
CA ARG A 468 -2.10 7.03 10.99
C ARG A 468 -2.85 6.30 9.88
N GLY A 469 -4.18 6.35 9.88
CA GLY A 469 -5.04 5.77 8.86
C GLY A 469 -4.87 6.41 7.48
N GLU A 470 -4.79 7.75 7.42
CA GLU A 470 -4.52 8.47 6.16
C GLU A 470 -3.13 8.22 5.63
N SER A 471 -2.14 8.16 6.53
CA SER A 471 -0.77 7.79 6.18
C SER A 471 -0.76 6.38 5.56
N ALA A 472 -1.38 5.38 6.19
CA ALA A 472 -1.49 4.05 5.61
C ALA A 472 -2.22 4.03 4.26
N ALA A 473 -3.25 4.88 4.09
CA ALA A 473 -3.96 5.02 2.82
C ALA A 473 -3.11 5.68 1.72
N ILE A 474 -2.18 6.57 2.06
CA ILE A 474 -1.17 7.12 1.13
C ILE A 474 -0.15 6.05 0.75
N PHE A 475 0.45 5.36 1.73
CA PHE A 475 1.47 4.33 1.46
C PHE A 475 0.90 3.13 0.69
N LYS A 476 -0.37 2.74 0.92
CA LYS A 476 -1.06 1.74 0.09
C LYS A 476 -1.13 2.20 -1.37
N ARG A 477 -1.46 3.46 -1.66
CA ARG A 477 -1.53 3.98 -3.04
C ARG A 477 -0.15 4.11 -3.70
N LEU A 478 0.92 4.28 -2.93
CA LEU A 478 2.31 4.31 -3.47
C LEU A 478 2.82 2.90 -3.83
N PHE A 479 2.70 1.94 -2.92
CA PHE A 479 3.38 0.64 -3.02
C PHE A 479 2.48 -0.54 -3.39
N MET A 480 1.18 -0.38 -3.21
CA MET A 480 0.20 -1.46 -3.22
C MET A 480 -1.05 -1.03 -3.99
N ASN A 481 -0.93 -0.14 -4.98
CA ASN A 481 -2.08 0.43 -5.69
C ASN A 481 -2.99 -0.67 -6.26
N ASP A 482 -2.38 -1.56 -7.03
CA ASP A 482 -3.04 -2.66 -7.75
C ASP A 482 -3.24 -3.91 -6.88
N TYR A 483 -2.85 -3.85 -5.60
CA TYR A 483 -3.15 -4.90 -4.62
C TYR A 483 -4.59 -4.75 -4.12
N GLU A 484 -5.49 -5.61 -4.57
CA GLU A 484 -6.80 -5.79 -3.97
C GLU A 484 -6.66 -6.58 -2.65
N TRP A 485 -6.47 -5.88 -1.53
CA TRP A 485 -6.64 -6.51 -0.22
C TRP A 485 -8.12 -6.82 -0.02
N VAL A 486 -8.46 -8.10 -0.16
CA VAL A 486 -9.77 -8.63 0.20
C VAL A 486 -9.71 -9.05 1.66
N ALA A 487 -10.53 -8.43 2.51
CA ALA A 487 -10.69 -8.86 3.90
C ALA A 487 -11.10 -10.35 3.92
N PRO A 488 -10.36 -11.24 4.61
CA PRO A 488 -10.82 -12.61 4.77
C PRO A 488 -12.12 -12.62 5.59
N ALA A 489 -13.11 -13.36 5.09
CA ALA A 489 -14.43 -13.46 5.69
C ALA A 489 -14.36 -13.92 7.15
N GLU A 490 -15.25 -13.39 7.99
CA GLU A 490 -15.16 -13.54 9.44
C GLU A 490 -15.18 -15.01 9.89
N PRO A 491 -14.33 -15.40 10.87
CA PRO A 491 -14.74 -16.40 11.83
C PRO A 491 -15.87 -15.77 12.67
N VAL A 492 -17.12 -15.92 12.22
CA VAL A 492 -18.31 -15.31 12.84
C VAL A 492 -18.28 -15.51 14.34
N LYS A 493 -18.27 -14.41 15.10
CA LYS A 493 -18.26 -14.45 16.57
C LYS A 493 -19.40 -15.32 17.07
N THR A 494 -19.05 -16.42 17.75
CA THR A 494 -20.02 -17.28 18.42
C THR A 494 -20.56 -16.55 19.66
N PRO A 495 -21.84 -16.13 19.69
CA PRO A 495 -22.32 -15.33 20.80
C PRO A 495 -22.48 -16.15 22.07
N LEU A 496 -22.15 -15.56 23.22
CA LEU A 496 -22.25 -16.17 24.54
C LEU A 496 -23.51 -15.68 25.27
N VAL A 497 -24.45 -16.59 25.52
CA VAL A 497 -25.72 -16.31 26.19
C VAL A 497 -25.71 -16.90 27.60
N TYR A 498 -26.00 -16.07 28.59
CA TYR A 498 -26.13 -16.47 29.99
C TYR A 498 -27.61 -16.45 30.40
N LEU A 499 -28.17 -17.61 30.73
CA LEU A 499 -29.55 -17.77 31.18
C LEU A 499 -29.58 -17.88 32.72
N SER A 500 -30.50 -17.16 33.35
CA SER A 500 -30.81 -17.28 34.78
C SER A 500 -32.30 -17.57 34.98
N PRO A 501 -32.74 -18.82 34.86
CA PRO A 501 -34.10 -19.18 35.26
C PRO A 501 -34.25 -19.02 36.77
N SER A 502 -35.40 -18.50 37.22
CA SER A 502 -35.67 -18.15 38.61
C SER A 502 -35.18 -19.19 39.63
N ASN A 503 -34.64 -18.72 40.76
CA ASN A 503 -34.25 -19.57 41.88
C ASN A 503 -35.39 -19.77 42.91
N GLN A 504 -36.62 -19.33 42.62
CA GLN A 504 -37.76 -19.41 43.53
C GLN A 504 -38.39 -20.83 43.58
N PHE A 505 -37.60 -21.83 43.96
CA PHE A 505 -38.04 -23.23 44.04
C PHE A 505 -39.10 -23.52 45.12
N ALA A 506 -39.40 -22.55 46.00
CA ALA A 506 -40.46 -22.63 47.00
C ALA A 506 -41.75 -21.87 46.61
N ASN A 507 -41.74 -21.10 45.51
CA ASN A 507 -42.90 -20.32 45.08
C ASN A 507 -43.84 -21.22 44.25
N GLN A 508 -44.84 -21.82 44.91
CA GLN A 508 -45.74 -22.80 44.30
C GLN A 508 -46.73 -22.18 43.31
N TYR A 509 -47.02 -22.92 42.24
CA TYR A 509 -48.05 -22.56 41.27
C TYR A 509 -49.46 -22.82 41.83
N THR A 510 -50.40 -21.89 41.61
CA THR A 510 -51.78 -22.06 42.05
C THR A 510 -52.45 -23.17 41.23
N GLY A 511 -52.74 -24.31 41.87
CA GLY A 511 -53.49 -25.41 41.27
C GLY A 511 -52.73 -26.26 40.25
N VAL A 512 -51.39 -26.18 40.23
CA VAL A 512 -50.52 -27.06 39.42
C VAL A 512 -49.33 -27.49 40.27
N ASP A 513 -48.95 -28.77 40.20
CA ASP A 513 -47.83 -29.34 40.96
C ASP A 513 -46.47 -28.98 40.36
N THR A 514 -46.08 -27.71 40.54
CA THR A 514 -44.77 -27.16 40.16
C THR A 514 -44.50 -25.86 40.94
N THR A 515 -43.30 -25.30 40.79
CA THR A 515 -42.90 -24.00 41.36
C THR A 515 -42.31 -23.09 40.29
N GLU A 516 -42.22 -21.78 40.55
CA GLU A 516 -41.57 -20.81 39.65
C GLU A 516 -40.17 -21.28 39.24
N GLY A 517 -39.33 -21.65 40.21
CA GLY A 517 -37.99 -22.14 39.91
C GLY A 517 -37.97 -23.43 39.08
N GLU A 518 -38.83 -24.40 39.41
CA GLU A 518 -38.90 -25.66 38.63
C GLU A 518 -39.39 -25.41 37.19
N GLN A 519 -40.44 -24.61 37.03
CA GLN A 519 -41.07 -24.39 35.72
C GLN A 519 -40.24 -23.45 34.83
N MET A 520 -39.59 -22.44 35.39
CA MET A 520 -38.71 -21.55 34.63
C MET A 520 -37.43 -22.26 34.19
N TYR A 521 -36.89 -23.20 34.98
CA TYR A 521 -35.78 -24.04 34.52
C TYR A 521 -36.15 -24.84 33.26
N ARG A 522 -37.36 -25.40 33.18
CA ARG A 522 -37.83 -26.13 31.98
C ARG A 522 -37.96 -25.22 30.75
N VAL A 523 -38.39 -23.97 30.93
CA VAL A 523 -38.37 -22.96 29.85
C VAL A 523 -36.92 -22.67 29.44
N GLY A 524 -36.02 -22.48 30.40
CA GLY A 524 -34.58 -22.27 30.17
C GLY A 524 -33.90 -23.44 29.44
N GLU A 525 -34.28 -24.69 29.72
CA GLU A 525 -33.80 -25.88 29.01
C GLU A 525 -34.20 -25.88 27.52
N VAL A 526 -35.41 -25.40 27.20
CA VAL A 526 -35.85 -25.21 25.80
C VAL A 526 -35.06 -24.07 25.13
N VAL A 527 -34.93 -22.91 25.79
CA VAL A 527 -34.14 -21.77 25.26
C VAL A 527 -32.71 -22.22 24.96
N LYS A 528 -32.08 -22.89 25.94
CA LYS A 528 -30.72 -23.40 25.84
C LYS A 528 -30.56 -24.35 24.65
N ARG A 529 -31.43 -25.35 24.52
CA ARG A 529 -31.39 -26.34 23.43
C ARG A 529 -31.44 -25.66 22.06
N ILE A 530 -32.39 -24.74 21.86
CA ILE A 530 -32.58 -24.05 20.57
C ILE A 530 -31.35 -23.18 20.22
N LEU A 531 -30.78 -22.49 21.21
CA LEU A 531 -29.57 -21.67 21.00
C LEU A 531 -28.32 -22.53 20.70
N GLU A 532 -28.10 -23.62 21.43
CA GLU A 532 -27.01 -24.57 21.16
C GLU A 532 -27.18 -25.23 19.77
N GLU A 533 -28.41 -25.55 19.35
CA GLU A 533 -28.74 -26.02 17.99
C GLU A 533 -28.44 -24.97 16.90
N GLN A 534 -28.51 -23.66 17.21
CA GLN A 534 -28.08 -22.56 16.34
C GLN A 534 -26.59 -22.18 16.52
N GLY A 535 -25.82 -23.02 17.20
CA GLY A 535 -24.37 -22.87 17.36
C GLY A 535 -23.93 -21.77 18.32
N TYR A 536 -24.79 -21.33 19.25
CA TYR A 536 -24.44 -20.37 20.30
C TYR A 536 -23.73 -21.07 21.47
N GLN A 537 -22.90 -20.33 22.21
CA GLN A 537 -22.43 -20.79 23.52
C GLN A 537 -23.48 -20.42 24.56
N VAL A 538 -23.94 -21.37 25.38
CA VAL A 538 -25.01 -21.12 26.37
C VAL A 538 -24.62 -21.61 27.76
N VAL A 539 -24.54 -20.67 28.70
CA VAL A 539 -24.45 -20.97 30.13
C VAL A 539 -25.84 -20.92 30.74
N MET A 540 -26.20 -21.99 31.44
CA MET A 540 -27.33 -22.01 32.36
C MET A 540 -26.83 -22.70 33.65
N PRO A 541 -26.75 -21.98 34.78
CA PRO A 541 -26.10 -22.46 35.99
C PRO A 541 -26.97 -23.45 36.76
N GLY A 542 -26.35 -24.19 37.67
CA GLY A 542 -27.05 -25.11 38.56
C GLY A 542 -28.05 -24.41 39.48
N ARG A 543 -29.03 -25.19 39.97
CA ARG A 543 -30.17 -24.71 40.76
C ARG A 543 -29.73 -24.10 42.09
N GLU A 544 -28.58 -24.52 42.59
CA GLU A 544 -27.93 -24.07 43.81
C GLU A 544 -27.23 -22.70 43.69
N VAL A 545 -26.95 -22.20 42.47
CA VAL A 545 -26.21 -20.95 42.28
C VAL A 545 -27.11 -19.73 42.50
N GLY A 546 -26.69 -18.81 43.39
CA GLY A 546 -27.44 -17.60 43.73
C GLY A 546 -27.46 -16.56 42.61
N ILE A 547 -28.60 -15.89 42.41
CA ILE A 547 -28.84 -14.93 41.30
C ILE A 547 -27.82 -13.79 41.17
N ARG A 548 -27.22 -13.36 42.29
CA ARG A 548 -26.14 -12.37 42.30
C ARG A 548 -24.85 -12.93 41.71
N ASP A 549 -24.51 -14.17 42.04
CA ASP A 549 -23.30 -14.84 41.59
C ASP A 549 -23.41 -15.20 40.10
N ARG A 550 -24.62 -15.53 39.63
CA ARG A 550 -24.94 -15.65 38.20
C ARG A 550 -24.69 -14.35 37.43
N SER A 551 -25.19 -13.23 37.97
CA SER A 551 -25.00 -11.89 37.38
C SER A 551 -23.53 -11.49 37.33
N LEU A 552 -22.73 -11.89 38.32
CA LEU A 552 -21.28 -11.66 38.35
C LEU A 552 -20.53 -12.55 37.37
N ALA A 553 -20.84 -13.85 37.32
CA ALA A 553 -20.23 -14.79 36.39
C ALA A 553 -20.48 -14.42 34.92
N ALA A 554 -21.68 -13.92 34.58
CA ALA A 554 -21.98 -13.43 33.24
C ALA A 554 -21.08 -12.25 32.81
N ASN A 555 -20.74 -11.36 33.75
CA ASN A 555 -19.81 -10.26 33.51
C ASN A 555 -18.37 -10.77 33.37
N GLU A 556 -17.94 -11.69 34.24
CA GLU A 556 -16.58 -12.28 34.24
C GLU A 556 -16.30 -13.10 32.97
N MET A 557 -17.31 -13.80 32.46
CA MET A 557 -17.23 -14.54 31.20
C MET A 557 -17.37 -13.66 29.95
N GLY A 558 -17.69 -12.37 30.08
CA GLY A 558 -17.91 -11.48 28.94
C GLY A 558 -19.09 -11.89 28.06
N ALA A 559 -20.20 -12.30 28.66
CA ALA A 559 -21.40 -12.72 27.92
C ALA A 559 -21.98 -11.60 27.05
N ASP A 560 -22.56 -11.94 25.91
CA ASP A 560 -23.22 -10.99 25.01
C ASP A 560 -24.66 -10.68 25.44
N VAL A 561 -25.31 -11.64 26.14
CA VAL A 561 -26.68 -11.56 26.62
C VAL A 561 -26.79 -12.16 28.02
N TYR A 562 -27.51 -11.49 28.93
CA TYR A 562 -27.98 -12.03 30.20
C TYR A 562 -29.51 -11.99 30.29
N LEU A 563 -30.16 -13.15 30.35
CA LEU A 563 -31.62 -13.24 30.46
C LEU A 563 -32.03 -13.95 31.75
N ALA A 564 -32.72 -13.23 32.64
CA ALA A 564 -33.44 -13.83 33.77
C ALA A 564 -34.88 -14.19 33.38
N ILE A 565 -35.32 -15.41 33.73
CA ILE A 565 -36.61 -15.99 33.29
C ILE A 565 -37.48 -16.30 34.52
N HIS A 566 -38.63 -15.64 34.63
CA HIS A 566 -39.55 -15.65 35.76
C HIS A 566 -41.01 -15.86 35.33
N SER A 567 -41.86 -16.23 36.28
CA SER A 567 -43.31 -16.07 36.22
C SER A 567 -43.79 -15.17 37.37
N ASN A 568 -44.99 -14.60 37.22
CA ASN A 568 -45.43 -13.41 37.94
C ASN A 568 -46.44 -13.73 39.06
N ALA A 569 -46.54 -12.86 40.06
CA ALA A 569 -47.50 -12.97 41.15
C ALA A 569 -47.99 -11.58 41.60
N GLY A 570 -49.17 -11.52 42.21
CA GLY A 570 -49.82 -10.28 42.67
C GLY A 570 -51.17 -9.97 42.01
N GLY A 571 -51.88 -10.97 41.48
CA GLY A 571 -53.26 -10.84 40.99
C GLY A 571 -53.40 -10.16 39.62
N GLY A 572 -52.44 -10.37 38.71
CA GLY A 572 -52.45 -9.80 37.37
C GLY A 572 -52.56 -10.84 36.24
N THR A 573 -52.33 -10.38 35.01
CA THR A 573 -52.19 -11.22 33.80
C THR A 573 -51.17 -10.61 32.83
N GLY A 574 -50.60 -11.44 31.96
CA GLY A 574 -49.76 -11.08 30.84
C GLY A 574 -48.31 -10.76 31.18
N THR A 575 -47.44 -10.86 30.16
CA THR A 575 -45.99 -10.64 30.27
C THR A 575 -45.62 -9.27 30.83
N ARG A 576 -44.50 -9.23 31.57
CA ARG A 576 -43.74 -8.03 31.94
C ARG A 576 -42.24 -8.24 31.67
N GLY A 577 -41.49 -7.15 31.55
CA GLY A 577 -40.04 -7.19 31.38
C GLY A 577 -39.38 -5.98 32.00
N PHE A 578 -38.16 -6.14 32.51
CA PHE A 578 -37.36 -5.10 33.18
C PHE A 578 -35.90 -5.17 32.69
N TYR A 579 -35.31 -4.05 32.28
CA TYR A 579 -33.94 -4.00 31.74
C TYR A 579 -33.15 -2.79 32.21
N ASN A 580 -31.83 -2.86 32.09
CA ASN A 580 -30.93 -1.75 32.42
C ASN A 580 -30.48 -1.03 31.15
N GLY A 581 -31.08 0.12 30.85
CA GLY A 581 -30.73 0.94 29.67
C GLY A 581 -29.31 1.51 29.68
N ALA A 582 -28.62 1.51 30.82
CA ALA A 582 -27.21 1.90 30.90
C ALA A 582 -26.23 0.80 30.42
N ASN A 583 -26.70 -0.44 30.22
CA ASN A 583 -25.92 -1.51 29.61
C ASN A 583 -26.21 -1.54 28.09
N PRO A 584 -25.19 -1.43 27.20
CA PRO A 584 -25.38 -1.47 25.75
C PRO A 584 -26.18 -2.69 25.27
N GLY A 585 -27.06 -2.50 24.29
CA GLY A 585 -27.86 -3.56 23.67
C GLY A 585 -29.02 -4.10 24.52
N SER A 586 -29.12 -3.75 25.82
CA SER A 586 -30.19 -4.25 26.70
C SER A 586 -31.58 -3.88 26.22
N LYS A 587 -31.75 -2.68 25.66
CA LYS A 587 -33.03 -2.22 25.13
C LYS A 587 -33.41 -3.02 23.89
N GLU A 588 -32.49 -3.11 22.94
CA GLU A 588 -32.67 -3.80 21.66
C GLU A 588 -33.01 -5.28 21.90
N MET A 589 -32.21 -5.97 22.72
CA MET A 589 -32.46 -7.35 23.14
C MET A 589 -33.80 -7.50 23.89
N SER A 590 -34.13 -6.55 24.77
CA SER A 590 -35.38 -6.58 25.53
C SER A 590 -36.61 -6.48 24.65
N TYR A 591 -36.65 -5.57 23.66
CA TYR A 591 -37.81 -5.47 22.78
C TYR A 591 -37.91 -6.68 21.82
N GLU A 592 -36.79 -7.25 21.34
CA GLU A 592 -36.83 -8.48 20.54
C GLU A 592 -37.40 -9.67 21.33
N VAL A 593 -36.92 -9.91 22.55
CA VAL A 593 -37.41 -11.02 23.41
C VAL A 593 -38.83 -10.77 23.92
N PHE A 594 -39.09 -9.58 24.50
CA PHE A 594 -40.37 -9.27 25.12
C PHE A 594 -41.54 -9.33 24.13
N ASN A 595 -41.39 -8.76 22.93
CA ASN A 595 -42.50 -8.67 21.97
C ASN A 595 -42.97 -10.04 21.47
N ARG A 596 -42.05 -11.01 21.34
CA ARG A 596 -42.38 -12.39 20.94
C ARG A 596 -43.16 -13.13 22.03
N VAL A 597 -42.78 -12.95 23.30
CA VAL A 597 -43.47 -13.58 24.45
C VAL A 597 -44.81 -12.90 24.74
N ALA A 598 -44.87 -11.56 24.67
CA ALA A 598 -46.10 -10.79 24.84
C ALA A 598 -47.15 -11.07 23.74
N ALA A 599 -46.73 -11.55 22.56
CA ALA A 599 -47.65 -12.04 21.53
C ALA A 599 -48.36 -13.34 21.93
N LEU A 600 -47.69 -14.25 22.64
CA LEU A 600 -48.27 -15.51 23.14
C LEU A 600 -49.30 -15.26 24.25
N THR A 601 -49.03 -14.34 25.18
CA THR A 601 -49.96 -13.97 26.26
C THR A 601 -51.06 -12.98 25.84
N GLY A 602 -51.11 -12.59 24.57
CA GLY A 602 -52.09 -11.61 24.07
C GLY A 602 -51.91 -10.18 24.61
N THR A 603 -50.72 -9.83 25.12
CA THR A 603 -50.41 -8.49 25.67
C THR A 603 -49.53 -7.63 24.77
N VAL A 604 -49.70 -7.81 23.46
CA VAL A 604 -49.17 -6.95 22.40
C VAL A 604 -49.50 -5.48 22.69
N GLY A 605 -48.50 -4.60 22.63
CA GLY A 605 -48.64 -3.18 22.96
C GLY A 605 -48.35 -2.82 24.42
N ARG A 606 -47.96 -3.80 25.25
CA ARG A 606 -47.08 -3.52 26.40
C ARG A 606 -45.63 -3.33 25.89
N GLU A 607 -44.79 -2.74 26.73
CA GLU A 607 -43.35 -2.61 26.49
C GLU A 607 -42.57 -3.09 27.72
N PRO A 608 -41.33 -3.60 27.56
CA PRO A 608 -40.44 -3.85 28.69
C PRO A 608 -40.02 -2.50 29.30
N LYS A 609 -39.85 -2.46 30.62
CA LYS A 609 -39.52 -1.23 31.35
C LYS A 609 -38.02 -1.09 31.53
N GLU A 610 -37.50 0.11 31.35
CA GLU A 610 -36.19 0.46 31.89
C GLU A 610 -36.31 0.58 33.43
N ASP A 611 -35.57 -0.25 34.15
CA ASP A 611 -35.54 -0.31 35.62
C ASP A 611 -34.11 -0.29 36.16
N TYR A 612 -33.36 0.72 35.72
CA TYR A 612 -32.13 1.14 36.39
C TYR A 612 -32.42 1.91 37.69
N LEU A 613 -33.63 2.47 37.85
CA LEU A 613 -33.99 3.46 38.88
C LEU A 613 -35.42 3.31 39.46
N CYS A 614 -36.19 2.25 39.17
CA CYS A 614 -37.66 2.28 39.18
C CYS A 614 -38.37 1.18 40.04
N LEU A 615 -37.85 0.93 41.25
CA LEU A 615 -38.67 0.66 42.45
C LEU A 615 -39.86 -0.33 42.31
N GLN A 616 -39.61 -1.66 42.36
CA GLN A 616 -40.52 -2.60 43.07
C GLN A 616 -39.83 -3.55 44.08
N GLY A 617 -38.56 -3.31 44.40
CA GLY A 617 -37.84 -3.97 45.51
C GLY A 617 -38.05 -3.36 46.91
N GLY A 618 -39.12 -2.60 47.13
CA GLY A 618 -39.49 -1.96 48.42
C GLY A 618 -38.63 -0.77 48.87
N ASN A 619 -37.30 -0.86 48.75
CA ASN A 619 -36.32 0.02 49.43
C ASN A 619 -35.43 0.85 48.48
N GLY A 620 -35.79 1.01 47.20
CA GLY A 620 -35.02 1.84 46.25
C GLY A 620 -33.86 1.13 45.55
N THR A 621 -33.73 -0.19 45.71
CA THR A 621 -32.74 -1.01 44.99
C THR A 621 -33.41 -1.64 43.74
N PRO A 622 -32.76 -1.64 42.56
CA PRO A 622 -33.25 -2.39 41.40
C PRO A 622 -33.16 -3.90 41.63
N PHE A 623 -33.86 -4.69 40.83
CA PHE A 623 -33.72 -6.15 40.83
C PHE A 623 -32.25 -6.55 40.60
N ILE A 624 -31.75 -7.55 41.34
CA ILE A 624 -30.34 -7.97 41.25
C ILE A 624 -29.97 -8.31 39.81
N GLU A 625 -30.84 -9.06 39.13
CA GLU A 625 -30.65 -9.57 37.77
C GLU A 625 -30.83 -8.50 36.67
N VAL A 626 -31.19 -7.27 37.06
CA VAL A 626 -31.21 -6.08 36.18
C VAL A 626 -30.03 -5.15 36.51
N GLY A 627 -29.76 -4.91 37.80
CA GLY A 627 -28.73 -3.96 38.25
C GLY A 627 -27.29 -4.50 38.27
N TRP A 628 -27.07 -5.82 38.41
CA TRP A 628 -25.74 -6.42 38.56
C TRP A 628 -25.07 -6.85 37.25
N PRO A 629 -25.77 -7.39 36.24
CA PRO A 629 -25.16 -7.59 34.94
C PRO A 629 -24.68 -6.26 34.32
N LYS A 630 -23.64 -6.32 33.50
CA LYS A 630 -23.03 -5.20 32.75
C LYS A 630 -23.03 -5.45 31.23
N VAL A 631 -23.78 -6.47 30.82
CA VAL A 631 -24.00 -6.93 29.45
C VAL A 631 -25.46 -6.66 29.06
N ALA A 632 -25.84 -6.87 27.79
CA ALA A 632 -27.23 -6.68 27.35
C ALA A 632 -28.18 -7.56 28.17
N ASN A 633 -29.11 -6.97 28.94
CA ASN A 633 -29.90 -7.71 29.91
C ASN A 633 -31.41 -7.48 29.87
N LEU A 634 -32.13 -8.50 30.38
CA LEU A 634 -33.58 -8.50 30.60
C LEU A 634 -33.91 -9.44 31.76
N LEU A 635 -34.80 -9.02 32.66
CA LEU A 635 -35.59 -9.88 33.53
C LEU A 635 -36.99 -9.97 32.92
N LEU A 636 -37.38 -11.16 32.48
CA LEU A 636 -38.65 -11.44 31.82
C LEU A 636 -39.60 -12.19 32.76
N GLU A 637 -40.76 -11.63 33.05
CA GLU A 637 -41.87 -12.31 33.74
C GLU A 637 -42.88 -12.77 32.69
N VAL A 638 -42.91 -14.07 32.37
CA VAL A 638 -43.63 -14.58 31.18
C VAL A 638 -45.16 -14.40 31.26
N GLU A 639 -45.76 -14.81 32.38
CA GLU A 639 -47.20 -14.78 32.69
C GLU A 639 -47.38 -15.06 34.21
N PHE A 640 -48.56 -14.86 34.76
CA PHE A 640 -48.87 -15.03 36.20
C PHE A 640 -49.13 -16.49 36.60
N HIS A 641 -48.48 -16.96 37.68
CA HIS A 641 -48.66 -18.32 38.21
C HIS A 641 -49.47 -18.39 39.52
N ASP A 642 -49.83 -17.25 40.10
CA ASP A 642 -50.62 -17.15 41.32
C ASP A 642 -52.13 -17.41 41.12
N ASN A 643 -52.56 -17.58 39.87
CA ASN A 643 -53.91 -17.96 39.49
C ASN A 643 -53.90 -19.22 38.61
N THR A 644 -54.93 -20.07 38.74
CA THR A 644 -54.96 -21.39 38.10
C THR A 644 -54.87 -21.35 36.57
N ALA A 645 -55.46 -20.33 35.93
CA ALA A 645 -55.49 -20.21 34.48
C ALA A 645 -54.09 -19.92 33.91
N GLY A 646 -53.39 -18.90 34.44
CA GLY A 646 -52.03 -18.59 34.04
C GLY A 646 -51.03 -19.70 34.42
N ALA A 647 -51.16 -20.28 35.62
CA ALA A 647 -50.35 -21.43 36.05
C ALA A 647 -50.44 -22.62 35.07
N GLN A 648 -51.66 -22.99 34.65
CA GLN A 648 -51.88 -24.06 33.67
C GLN A 648 -51.39 -23.65 32.27
N TRP A 649 -51.59 -22.40 31.87
CA TRP A 649 -51.14 -21.87 30.58
C TRP A 649 -49.61 -21.92 30.44
N ILE A 650 -48.86 -21.46 31.45
CA ILE A 650 -47.38 -21.46 31.44
C ILE A 650 -46.82 -22.88 31.27
N VAL A 651 -47.42 -23.86 31.94
CA VAL A 651 -47.00 -25.27 31.84
C VAL A 651 -47.32 -25.85 30.46
N ALA A 652 -48.50 -25.55 29.91
CA ALA A 652 -48.89 -26.00 28.57
C ALA A 652 -47.99 -25.43 27.45
N HIS A 653 -47.59 -24.15 27.55
CA HIS A 653 -46.84 -23.43 26.50
C HIS A 653 -45.32 -23.41 26.76
N THR A 654 -44.77 -24.32 27.58
CA THR A 654 -43.33 -24.37 27.93
C THR A 654 -42.40 -24.30 26.72
N GLU A 655 -42.69 -25.07 25.67
CA GLU A 655 -41.90 -25.13 24.43
C GLU A 655 -42.04 -23.85 23.58
N GLU A 656 -43.24 -23.26 23.54
CA GLU A 656 -43.52 -22.03 22.78
C GLU A 656 -42.87 -20.81 23.44
N LEU A 657 -42.92 -20.73 24.77
CA LEU A 657 -42.23 -19.71 25.56
C LEU A 657 -40.71 -19.78 25.34
N GLY A 658 -40.11 -20.97 25.46
CA GLY A 658 -38.67 -21.13 25.25
C GLY A 658 -38.23 -20.82 23.82
N ARG A 659 -39.08 -21.15 22.84
CA ARG A 659 -38.87 -20.79 21.42
C ARG A 659 -38.94 -19.29 21.16
N ALA A 660 -40.00 -18.62 21.62
CA ALA A 660 -40.19 -17.18 21.47
C ALA A 660 -39.03 -16.37 22.10
N ILE A 661 -38.53 -16.85 23.24
CA ILE A 661 -37.34 -16.28 23.90
C ILE A 661 -36.08 -16.49 23.04
N ALA A 662 -35.79 -17.73 22.62
CA ALA A 662 -34.61 -18.02 21.82
C ALA A 662 -34.58 -17.26 20.49
N GLU A 663 -35.72 -17.16 19.79
CA GLU A 663 -35.86 -16.41 18.54
C GLU A 663 -35.66 -14.89 18.71
N GLY A 664 -35.94 -14.34 19.90
CA GLY A 664 -35.62 -12.95 20.24
C GLY A 664 -34.13 -12.74 20.50
N ILE A 665 -33.49 -13.66 21.22
CA ILE A 665 -32.03 -13.65 21.47
C ILE A 665 -31.27 -13.78 20.14
N ILE A 666 -31.71 -14.67 19.24
CA ILE A 666 -31.11 -14.88 17.92
C ILE A 666 -31.20 -13.60 17.09
N ALA A 667 -32.38 -12.99 16.97
CA ALA A 667 -32.57 -11.78 16.18
C ALA A 667 -31.71 -10.60 16.69
N TYR A 668 -31.59 -10.44 18.01
CA TYR A 668 -30.66 -9.49 18.61
C TYR A 668 -29.20 -9.81 18.25
N CYS A 669 -28.74 -11.05 18.47
CA CYS A 669 -27.34 -11.42 18.26
C CYS A 669 -26.92 -11.37 16.78
N GLU A 670 -27.81 -11.73 15.85
CA GLU A 670 -27.54 -11.62 14.42
C GLU A 670 -27.46 -10.16 13.95
N THR A 671 -28.23 -9.26 14.56
CA THR A 671 -28.24 -7.83 14.21
C THR A 671 -27.12 -7.04 14.87
N TYR A 672 -26.73 -7.37 16.11
CA TYR A 672 -25.87 -6.52 16.95
C TYR A 672 -24.58 -7.18 17.48
N VAL A 673 -24.42 -8.50 17.38
CA VAL A 673 -23.28 -9.24 17.97
C VAL A 673 -22.46 -10.02 16.92
N ARG A 674 -23.11 -10.46 15.82
CA ARG A 674 -22.46 -11.08 14.65
C ARG A 674 -22.16 -10.09 13.52
N ALA A 675 -22.66 -8.86 13.63
CA ALA A 675 -22.43 -7.76 12.69
C ALA A 675 -21.36 -6.76 13.17
N SER A 676 -20.77 -7.01 14.35
CA SER A 676 -19.73 -6.24 15.04
C SER A 676 -18.42 -7.03 15.10
#